data_AF-A0A151SHX6-F1
#
_entry.id   AF-A0A151SHX6-F1
#
_cell.length_a   1.000
_cell.length_b   1.000
_cell.length_c   1.000
_cell.angle_alpha   90.00
_cell.angle_beta   90.00
_cell.angle_gamma   90.00
#
_symmetry.space_group_name_H-M   'P 1'
#
loop_
_entity.id
_entity.type
_entity.pdbx_description
1 polymer ?
#
loop_
_entity_poly.entity_id
_entity_poly.type
_entity_poly.pdbx_seq_one_letter_code
_entity_poly.pdbx_strand_id
1 'polypeptide(L)'
;MTKTCTCSSVSAVTKKYDVFISFRGEDTRCDFTSHLYAALRTNNMETYIDYRIQKGEDLWVELLKAIKDSTLFLVIFSENYASSSWCLNELVELMECKKQQQEDVHVIPVFYKIDPSQVRKQRGSYHAAFAKHKKDKKVSKEKMQKWKDTLVHAANLSGFHSHKYRTESDLIEHIIKVISEKLNHKPTTDFRGRFISDENYTNIKSLLKINSEEVIVIGIWGMGGIGKTTLATAVFQKVSCQYEGTCFLKSVAEESKRHGPNYICNKVFSKLLQEDICIDTPTLIPSIVKKRLRRKKVFIVLDDVNSSELVENLIGVDRDWLGAGSRVIVTTRDKHVLISGDVDKIHQVKEMNFQNSLELFSSYAFRKTHPTKEYMELSIRAIEYAKGIPLALKVLGSYLRSKSENEWDSALNKLKKIPNVEIEEVLRLSYDGLDDDEKNIFLDIACFFKGQKRDHITKLLNACDFSADIGIRRLLDKALIVTTPYNNCIDMQDMIQEMGRRIVREKSIQSHGQCSRLWDPKEVYNVLTNNRGNHEIEGIWLDMTQITNINLSSGVFKEMPNLRLLVFRSLNGDSKRINSIYLPKGLEFLPNNLRYLVWNRYPLESLPSTFCPDNLFEISMRHSNVERLWHGVQQNFDIPNTEVMRRKMLSALATRWRDFKTFLTQEYVFGERQNETPCLKYQITDEEWIQFRATRLDSSWQAKRVATQERQSKNDASHLLSRGGYELVRIEASGVESIDHVDSPPRYEMWIAARTKSNGQMTSEFARVVADKIEGLVEQTTHGSFFPHGRDDILTTAIGRPEHAGRVRGIGGSWSHRDYFDAPPSRSNTVDSCSTKTFGDAAFITGKEPVVDDVDIAEAEDHPIYRLLTILPRLKKKPIQLQWDIRVFGVDSSNVPLYISLPDTLEIVGGNSMLNISIIQLWAMYIDKLSVEQAQAQIYGFIEPQSIQKSGNTQVQIQQYMQTWMSESRRDIYMAPYIDGSHWQLMIIIPKEYTVVWFCSLHRKPSHEIKFQLQG
;
A
#
# COMPACT_ATOMS: atom_id res chain seq x y z
N MET A 1 33.10 -44.88 33.32
CA MET A 1 33.55 -45.25 31.96
C MET A 1 33.32 -44.07 31.04
N THR A 2 34.32 -43.21 30.93
CA THR A 2 34.34 -41.98 30.13
C THR A 2 34.71 -42.30 28.69
N LYS A 3 33.75 -42.20 27.75
CA LYS A 3 34.02 -42.18 26.31
C LYS A 3 34.22 -40.72 25.88
N THR A 4 35.48 -40.30 25.84
CA THR A 4 35.93 -39.11 25.10
C THR A 4 35.77 -39.35 23.61
N CYS A 5 34.90 -38.58 22.96
CA CYS A 5 34.77 -38.56 21.50
C CYS A 5 35.65 -37.44 20.96
N THR A 6 36.85 -37.80 20.48
CA THR A 6 37.76 -36.91 19.77
C THR A 6 37.23 -36.70 18.34
N CYS A 7 36.66 -35.53 18.07
CA CYS A 7 36.40 -35.10 16.69
C CYS A 7 37.72 -34.68 16.04
N SER A 8 38.29 -35.55 15.21
CA SER A 8 39.38 -35.21 14.30
C SER A 8 38.87 -34.23 13.25
N SER A 9 39.18 -32.93 13.40
CA SER A 9 39.08 -31.99 12.29
C SER A 9 40.07 -32.42 11.21
N VAL A 10 39.57 -32.95 10.10
CA VAL A 10 40.37 -33.14 8.88
C VAL A 10 40.80 -31.75 8.43
N SER A 11 42.04 -31.37 8.74
CA SER A 11 42.67 -30.17 8.22
C SER A 11 42.77 -30.36 6.71
N ALA A 12 42.08 -29.52 5.94
CA ALA A 12 42.30 -29.48 4.50
C ALA A 12 43.76 -29.09 4.28
N VAL A 13 44.56 -30.02 3.74
CA VAL A 13 45.98 -29.77 3.44
C VAL A 13 46.04 -28.64 2.42
N THR A 14 46.48 -27.45 2.84
CA THR A 14 46.70 -26.33 1.93
C THR A 14 47.94 -26.63 1.09
N LYS A 15 47.73 -26.88 -0.20
CA LYS A 15 48.81 -27.02 -1.18
C LYS A 15 49.58 -25.70 -1.29
N LYS A 16 50.91 -25.78 -1.39
CA LYS A 16 51.81 -24.61 -1.40
C LYS A 16 51.86 -23.92 -2.77
N TYR A 17 51.73 -24.70 -3.84
CA TYR A 17 51.85 -24.22 -5.21
C TYR A 17 50.56 -24.46 -6.00
N ASP A 18 50.18 -23.50 -6.83
CA ASP A 18 49.07 -23.62 -7.75
C ASP A 18 49.45 -24.49 -8.95
N VAL A 19 50.63 -24.24 -9.50
CA VAL A 19 51.13 -24.90 -10.72
C VAL A 19 52.55 -25.42 -10.50
N PHE A 20 52.84 -26.62 -10.98
CA PHE A 20 54.19 -27.15 -11.11
C PHE A 20 54.51 -27.39 -12.59
N ILE A 21 55.65 -26.86 -13.04
CA ILE A 21 56.08 -26.97 -14.43
C ILE A 21 57.17 -28.03 -14.56
N SER A 22 56.87 -29.06 -15.34
CA SER A 22 57.80 -30.10 -15.76
C SER A 22 58.28 -29.85 -17.19
N PHE A 23 59.60 -29.74 -17.39
CA PHE A 23 60.15 -29.37 -18.70
C PHE A 23 61.61 -29.81 -18.86
N ARG A 24 62.09 -29.81 -20.10
CA ARG A 24 63.52 -29.98 -20.38
C ARG A 24 64.22 -28.63 -20.38
N GLY A 25 65.03 -28.39 -19.36
CA GLY A 25 65.74 -27.13 -19.19
C GLY A 25 66.66 -26.74 -20.36
N GLU A 26 67.34 -27.70 -20.99
CA GLU A 26 68.20 -27.40 -22.16
C GLU A 26 67.40 -26.95 -23.39
N ASP A 27 66.16 -27.39 -23.53
CA ASP A 27 65.36 -27.13 -24.73
C ASP A 27 64.53 -25.85 -24.60
N THR A 28 63.98 -25.58 -23.41
CA THR A 28 62.87 -24.61 -23.28
C THR A 28 63.02 -23.60 -22.13
N ARG A 29 64.15 -23.60 -21.39
CA ARG A 29 64.29 -22.80 -20.17
C ARG A 29 64.30 -21.30 -20.43
N CYS A 30 65.09 -20.86 -21.42
CA CYS A 30 65.38 -19.44 -21.65
C CYS A 30 64.45 -18.80 -22.69
N ASP A 31 63.53 -19.56 -23.29
CA ASP A 31 62.56 -19.12 -24.28
C ASP A 31 61.14 -19.32 -23.72
N PHE A 32 60.35 -20.22 -24.30
CA PHE A 32 58.96 -20.52 -23.99
C PHE A 32 58.67 -20.69 -22.49
N THR A 33 59.46 -21.48 -21.75
CA THR A 33 59.17 -21.74 -20.32
C THR A 33 59.39 -20.50 -19.47
N SER A 34 60.37 -19.65 -19.80
CA SER A 34 60.60 -18.40 -19.06
C SER A 34 59.43 -17.41 -19.24
N HIS A 35 58.93 -17.27 -20.47
CA HIS A 35 57.78 -16.42 -20.77
C HIS A 35 56.49 -16.97 -20.14
N LEU A 36 56.29 -18.29 -20.19
CA LEU A 36 55.15 -18.93 -19.55
C LEU A 36 55.18 -18.77 -18.03
N TYR A 37 56.34 -18.94 -17.40
CA TYR A 37 56.50 -18.71 -15.96
C TYR A 37 56.24 -17.25 -15.56
N ALA A 38 56.78 -16.31 -16.33
CA ALA A 38 56.51 -14.89 -16.12
C ALA A 38 55.01 -14.59 -16.22
N ALA A 39 54.34 -15.12 -17.25
CA ALA A 39 52.90 -14.96 -17.42
C ALA A 39 52.08 -15.56 -16.27
N LEU A 40 52.45 -16.75 -15.76
CA LEU A 40 51.81 -17.36 -14.59
C LEU A 40 51.97 -16.48 -13.35
N ARG A 41 53.16 -15.91 -13.13
CA ARG A 41 53.40 -14.97 -12.02
C ARG A 41 52.63 -13.66 -12.15
N THR A 42 52.59 -13.07 -13.35
CA THR A 42 51.80 -11.86 -13.62
C THR A 42 50.30 -12.07 -13.36
N ASN A 43 49.82 -13.32 -13.48
CA ASN A 43 48.45 -13.71 -13.16
C ASN A 43 48.27 -14.21 -11.71
N ASN A 44 49.22 -13.90 -10.82
CA ASN A 44 49.20 -14.25 -9.38
C ASN A 44 49.07 -15.76 -9.10
N MET A 45 49.62 -16.62 -9.95
CA MET A 45 49.67 -18.06 -9.72
C MET A 45 51.01 -18.46 -9.11
N GLU A 46 51.00 -18.97 -7.88
CA GLU A 46 52.22 -19.41 -7.21
C GLU A 46 52.72 -20.69 -7.88
N THR A 47 53.79 -20.53 -8.67
CA THR A 47 54.26 -21.58 -9.58
C THR A 47 55.60 -22.11 -9.13
N TYR A 48 55.69 -23.42 -8.93
CA TYR A 48 56.97 -24.10 -8.76
C TYR A 48 57.59 -24.38 -10.13
N ILE A 49 58.83 -23.95 -10.29
CA ILE A 49 59.64 -24.19 -11.48
C ILE A 49 61.07 -24.49 -11.06
N ASP A 50 61.64 -25.52 -11.65
CA ASP A 50 63.00 -25.94 -11.34
C ASP A 50 64.04 -25.11 -12.14
N TYR A 51 64.33 -23.90 -11.65
CA TYR A 51 65.31 -22.99 -12.27
C TYR A 51 66.77 -23.28 -11.91
N ARG A 52 67.03 -24.16 -10.95
CA ARG A 52 68.40 -24.53 -10.53
C ARG A 52 68.56 -26.02 -10.83
N ILE A 53 69.76 -26.54 -11.05
CA ILE A 53 70.44 -27.28 -9.99
C ILE A 53 71.79 -27.75 -10.56
N GLN A 54 72.87 -27.41 -9.86
CA GLN A 54 74.09 -28.23 -9.78
C GLN A 54 73.85 -29.34 -8.75
N LYS A 55 74.22 -30.56 -9.12
CA LYS A 55 73.86 -31.87 -8.53
C LYS A 55 74.02 -32.01 -6.99
N GLY A 56 73.03 -32.61 -6.33
CA GLY A 56 73.05 -33.14 -4.95
C GLY A 56 71.84 -34.05 -4.64
N GLU A 57 71.93 -34.95 -3.65
CA GLU A 57 70.90 -35.96 -3.32
C GLU A 57 69.67 -35.42 -2.56
N ASP A 58 69.81 -34.33 -1.80
CA ASP A 58 68.70 -33.72 -1.02
C ASP A 58 67.61 -33.07 -1.89
N LEU A 59 67.90 -32.81 -3.16
CA LEU A 59 67.03 -32.05 -4.08
C LEU A 59 65.85 -32.87 -4.61
N TRP A 60 66.01 -34.20 -4.71
CA TRP A 60 64.90 -35.07 -5.10
C TRP A 60 63.79 -35.07 -4.03
N VAL A 61 64.17 -34.94 -2.75
CA VAL A 61 63.22 -34.87 -1.64
C VAL A 61 62.40 -33.57 -1.71
N GLU A 62 63.03 -32.44 -1.98
CA GLU A 62 62.34 -31.15 -2.15
C GLU A 62 61.42 -31.14 -3.37
N LEU A 63 61.86 -31.73 -4.48
CA LEU A 63 61.05 -31.84 -5.69
C LEU A 63 59.83 -32.73 -5.49
N LEU A 64 59.99 -33.90 -4.86
CA LEU A 64 58.86 -34.77 -4.50
C LEU A 64 57.87 -34.06 -3.56
N LYS A 65 58.40 -33.25 -2.63
CA LYS A 65 57.56 -32.41 -1.77
C LYS A 65 56.81 -31.35 -2.57
N ALA A 66 57.47 -30.65 -3.49
CA ALA A 66 56.84 -29.67 -4.35
C ALA A 66 55.75 -30.29 -5.23
N ILE A 67 55.98 -31.48 -5.80
CA ILE A 67 54.98 -32.24 -6.56
C ILE A 67 53.74 -32.50 -5.70
N LYS A 68 53.92 -33.03 -4.48
CA LYS A 68 52.80 -33.31 -3.56
C LYS A 68 52.05 -32.04 -3.16
N ASP A 69 52.78 -30.95 -2.95
CA ASP A 69 52.29 -29.64 -2.55
C ASP A 69 51.76 -28.80 -3.73
N SER A 70 51.63 -29.36 -4.93
CA SER A 70 51.12 -28.64 -6.12
C SER A 70 49.71 -29.09 -6.53
N THR A 71 48.91 -28.14 -7.01
CA THR A 71 47.49 -28.37 -7.38
C THR A 71 47.32 -28.82 -8.83
N LEU A 72 48.11 -28.25 -9.75
CA LEU A 72 48.06 -28.54 -11.18
C LEU A 72 49.47 -28.80 -11.73
N PHE A 73 49.59 -29.75 -12.66
CA PHE A 73 50.85 -30.13 -13.30
C PHE A 73 50.84 -29.74 -14.78
N LEU A 74 51.82 -28.94 -15.20
CA LEU A 74 52.02 -28.55 -16.59
C LEU A 74 53.28 -29.25 -17.13
N VAL A 75 53.12 -30.12 -18.13
CA VAL A 75 54.23 -30.94 -18.67
C VAL A 75 54.56 -30.49 -20.08
N ILE A 76 55.72 -29.87 -20.27
CA ILE A 76 56.20 -29.35 -21.55
C ILE A 76 57.07 -30.42 -22.22
N PHE A 77 56.48 -31.13 -23.18
CA PHE A 77 57.20 -32.08 -24.02
C PHE A 77 57.91 -31.34 -25.16
N SER A 78 59.24 -31.46 -25.19
CA SER A 78 60.15 -30.94 -26.19
C SER A 78 60.94 -32.07 -26.87
N GLU A 79 61.69 -31.76 -27.92
CA GLU A 79 62.43 -32.75 -28.71
C GLU A 79 63.32 -33.67 -27.86
N ASN A 80 64.03 -33.14 -26.86
CA ASN A 80 64.99 -33.90 -26.04
C ASN A 80 64.48 -34.22 -24.63
N TYR A 81 63.18 -34.07 -24.35
CA TYR A 81 62.64 -34.31 -23.01
C TYR A 81 62.99 -35.72 -22.48
N ALA A 82 62.81 -36.76 -23.29
CA ALA A 82 63.09 -38.15 -22.90
C ALA A 82 64.59 -38.48 -22.77
N SER A 83 65.49 -37.61 -23.21
CA SER A 83 66.94 -37.81 -23.01
C SER A 83 67.35 -37.67 -21.54
N SER A 84 66.57 -36.94 -20.75
CA SER A 84 66.81 -36.72 -19.32
C SER A 84 66.11 -37.77 -18.48
N SER A 85 66.88 -38.59 -17.76
CA SER A 85 66.31 -39.51 -16.77
C SER A 85 65.61 -38.77 -15.63
N TRP A 86 65.98 -37.52 -15.34
CA TRP A 86 65.34 -36.67 -14.35
C TRP A 86 63.91 -36.30 -14.76
N CYS A 87 63.74 -35.76 -15.98
CA CYS A 87 62.42 -35.39 -16.51
C CYS A 87 61.48 -36.61 -16.62
N LEU A 88 62.03 -37.80 -16.89
CA LEU A 88 61.27 -39.05 -16.93
C LEU A 88 60.87 -39.54 -15.53
N ASN A 89 61.75 -39.46 -14.53
CA ASN A 89 61.40 -39.79 -13.15
C ASN A 89 60.36 -38.80 -12.60
N GLU A 90 60.55 -37.51 -12.85
CA GLU A 90 59.63 -36.46 -12.44
C GLU A 90 58.23 -36.70 -13.02
N LEU A 91 58.15 -37.01 -14.32
CA LEU A 91 56.88 -37.37 -14.97
C LEU A 91 56.21 -38.59 -14.33
N VAL A 92 56.99 -39.61 -13.95
CA VAL A 92 56.45 -40.77 -13.23
C VAL A 92 55.82 -40.36 -11.91
N GLU A 93 56.53 -39.56 -11.10
CA GLU A 93 56.05 -39.11 -9.80
C GLU A 93 54.81 -38.22 -9.91
N LEU A 94 54.79 -37.30 -10.89
CA LEU A 94 53.63 -36.46 -11.21
C LEU A 94 52.39 -37.31 -11.54
N MET A 95 52.56 -38.33 -12.38
CA MET A 95 51.48 -39.21 -12.81
C MET A 95 51.05 -40.20 -11.72
N GLU A 96 51.97 -40.62 -10.85
CA GLU A 96 51.64 -41.42 -9.66
C GLU A 96 50.87 -40.59 -8.63
N CYS A 97 51.28 -39.34 -8.40
CA CYS A 97 50.55 -38.39 -7.57
C CYS A 97 49.12 -38.18 -8.08
N LYS A 98 48.93 -38.04 -9.40
CA LYS A 98 47.61 -37.97 -10.03
C LYS A 98 46.77 -39.24 -9.78
N LYS A 99 47.37 -40.44 -9.85
CA LYS A 99 46.65 -41.70 -9.62
C LYS A 99 46.21 -41.87 -8.17
N GLN A 100 47.00 -41.40 -7.21
CA GLN A 100 46.74 -41.57 -5.77
C GLN A 100 45.69 -40.60 -5.21
N GLN A 101 45.50 -39.41 -5.80
CA GLN A 101 44.70 -38.33 -5.22
C GLN A 101 43.24 -38.22 -5.72
N GLN A 102 42.72 -39.20 -6.49
CA GLN A 102 41.41 -39.14 -7.18
C GLN A 102 41.21 -37.84 -8.03
N GLU A 103 40.03 -37.66 -8.66
CA GLU A 103 39.78 -36.82 -9.86
C GLU A 103 40.21 -35.33 -9.85
N ASP A 104 40.67 -34.77 -8.73
CA ASP A 104 40.92 -33.33 -8.53
C ASP A 104 42.30 -32.83 -9.00
N VAL A 105 43.22 -33.70 -9.42
CA VAL A 105 44.58 -33.29 -9.86
C VAL A 105 44.69 -33.26 -11.39
N HIS A 106 44.84 -32.05 -11.93
CA HIS A 106 44.94 -31.83 -13.38
C HIS A 106 46.38 -31.93 -13.87
N VAL A 107 46.60 -32.70 -14.95
CA VAL A 107 47.85 -32.73 -15.72
C VAL A 107 47.54 -32.21 -17.12
N ILE A 108 48.28 -31.21 -17.57
CA ILE A 108 48.15 -30.58 -18.89
C ILE A 108 49.45 -30.78 -19.67
N PRO A 109 49.46 -31.60 -20.74
CA PRO A 109 50.61 -31.69 -21.61
C PRO A 109 50.66 -30.52 -22.61
N VAL A 110 51.86 -30.00 -22.85
CA VAL A 110 52.17 -29.00 -23.87
C VAL A 110 53.21 -29.60 -24.81
N PHE A 111 52.82 -29.87 -26.05
CA PHE A 111 53.70 -30.39 -27.09
C PHE A 111 54.36 -29.21 -27.83
N TYR A 112 55.54 -28.83 -27.36
CA TYR A 112 56.31 -27.69 -27.86
C TYR A 112 57.31 -28.14 -28.93
N LYS A 113 57.09 -27.67 -30.17
CA LYS A 113 57.85 -28.00 -31.38
C LYS A 113 58.05 -29.51 -31.60
N ILE A 114 57.11 -30.33 -31.12
CA ILE A 114 57.12 -31.78 -31.27
C ILE A 114 55.72 -32.32 -31.60
N ASP A 115 55.67 -33.36 -32.43
CA ASP A 115 54.43 -34.09 -32.70
C ASP A 115 54.10 -35.05 -31.53
N PRO A 116 52.90 -34.98 -30.93
CA PRO A 116 52.48 -35.85 -29.84
C PRO A 116 52.61 -37.35 -30.13
N SER A 117 52.50 -37.77 -31.39
CA SER A 117 52.66 -39.16 -31.80
C SER A 117 54.09 -39.66 -31.58
N GLN A 118 55.10 -38.78 -31.66
CA GLN A 118 56.48 -39.12 -31.32
C GLN A 118 56.62 -39.40 -29.83
N VAL A 119 55.95 -38.62 -28.98
CA VAL A 119 55.92 -38.84 -27.52
C VAL A 119 55.12 -40.11 -27.17
N ARG A 120 53.93 -40.29 -27.76
CA ARG A 120 53.03 -41.44 -27.50
C ARG A 120 53.57 -42.77 -27.98
N LYS A 121 54.22 -42.80 -29.15
CA LYS A 121 54.76 -44.03 -29.77
C LYS A 121 56.26 -44.18 -29.52
N GLN A 122 56.88 -43.24 -28.80
CA GLN A 122 58.32 -43.14 -28.54
C GLN A 122 59.15 -43.33 -29.82
N ARG A 123 58.81 -42.56 -30.86
CA ARG A 123 59.49 -42.54 -32.17
C ARG A 123 60.43 -41.33 -32.27
N GLY A 124 61.26 -41.28 -33.31
CA GLY A 124 62.17 -40.15 -33.52
C GLY A 124 63.18 -39.96 -32.39
N SER A 125 63.34 -38.73 -31.91
CA SER A 125 64.28 -38.38 -30.83
C SER A 125 64.04 -39.18 -29.54
N TYR A 126 62.78 -39.50 -29.23
CA TYR A 126 62.42 -40.30 -28.06
C TYR A 126 62.89 -41.75 -28.20
N HIS A 127 62.85 -42.33 -29.41
CA HIS A 127 63.41 -43.67 -29.66
C HIS A 127 64.91 -43.70 -29.40
N ALA A 128 65.63 -42.71 -29.95
CA ALA A 128 67.07 -42.56 -29.75
C ALA A 128 67.42 -42.37 -28.26
N ALA A 129 66.64 -41.58 -27.52
CA ALA A 129 66.81 -41.40 -26.09
C ALA A 129 66.67 -42.72 -25.31
N PHE A 130 65.64 -43.53 -25.61
CA PHE A 130 65.48 -44.85 -24.96
C PHE A 130 66.56 -45.85 -25.36
N ALA A 131 67.05 -45.81 -26.59
CA ALA A 131 68.19 -46.62 -27.01
C ALA A 131 69.47 -46.25 -26.23
N LYS A 132 69.66 -44.96 -25.90
CA LYS A 132 70.75 -44.47 -25.05
C LYS A 132 70.59 -44.94 -23.60
N HIS A 133 69.41 -44.79 -23.01
CA HIS A 133 69.13 -45.28 -21.65
C HIS A 133 69.31 -46.79 -21.50
N LYS A 134 69.05 -47.58 -22.56
CA LYS A 134 69.23 -49.03 -22.56
C LYS A 134 70.70 -49.46 -22.43
N LYS A 135 71.63 -48.58 -22.83
CA LYS A 135 73.08 -48.82 -22.69
C LYS A 135 73.60 -48.44 -21.30
N ASP A 136 72.82 -47.70 -20.50
CA ASP A 136 73.18 -47.33 -19.13
C ASP A 136 72.86 -48.46 -18.15
N LYS A 137 73.90 -49.00 -17.50
CA LYS A 137 73.78 -50.10 -16.53
C LYS A 137 72.97 -49.70 -15.29
N LYS A 138 72.74 -48.40 -15.05
CA LYS A 138 71.94 -47.90 -13.91
C LYS A 138 70.43 -47.94 -14.15
N VAL A 139 69.97 -48.27 -15.37
CA VAL A 139 68.54 -48.28 -15.72
C VAL A 139 68.05 -49.72 -15.83
N SER A 140 67.17 -50.15 -14.91
CA SER A 140 66.55 -51.47 -14.97
C SER A 140 65.50 -51.56 -16.09
N LYS A 141 65.25 -52.79 -16.58
CA LYS A 141 64.20 -53.04 -17.59
C LYS A 141 62.81 -52.59 -17.11
N GLU A 142 62.51 -52.80 -15.83
CA GLU A 142 61.25 -52.39 -15.20
C GLU A 142 61.09 -50.86 -15.18
N LYS A 143 62.15 -50.14 -14.79
CA LYS A 143 62.16 -48.67 -14.78
C LYS A 143 61.96 -48.10 -16.20
N MET A 144 62.59 -48.73 -17.19
CA MET A 144 62.42 -48.36 -18.59
C MET A 144 60.99 -48.57 -19.08
N GLN A 145 60.35 -49.67 -18.68
CA GLN A 145 58.95 -49.93 -19.03
C GLN A 145 58.02 -48.90 -18.36
N LYS A 146 58.24 -48.60 -17.07
CA LYS A 146 57.50 -47.57 -16.33
C LYS A 146 57.58 -46.20 -17.01
N TRP A 147 58.76 -45.79 -17.48
CA TRP A 147 58.93 -44.54 -18.24
C TRP A 147 58.13 -44.54 -19.55
N LYS A 148 58.19 -45.63 -20.33
CA LYS A 148 57.43 -45.75 -21.58
C LYS A 148 55.94 -45.65 -21.34
N ASP A 149 55.42 -46.41 -20.39
CA ASP A 149 53.99 -46.44 -20.07
C ASP A 149 53.51 -45.07 -19.59
N THR A 150 54.30 -44.40 -18.75
CA THR A 150 53.99 -43.06 -18.24
C THR A 150 53.95 -42.01 -19.36
N LEU A 151 54.89 -42.04 -20.31
CA LEU A 151 54.87 -41.17 -21.48
C LEU A 151 53.64 -41.40 -22.36
N VAL A 152 53.26 -42.66 -22.60
CA VAL A 152 52.02 -43.00 -23.32
C VAL A 152 50.82 -42.40 -22.60
N HIS A 153 50.71 -42.60 -21.29
CA HIS A 153 49.60 -42.08 -20.49
C HIS A 153 49.53 -40.55 -20.49
N ALA A 154 50.64 -39.87 -20.22
CA ALA A 154 50.69 -38.41 -20.18
C ALA A 154 50.42 -37.78 -21.55
N ALA A 155 50.94 -38.37 -22.63
CA ALA A 155 50.73 -37.85 -23.97
C ALA A 155 49.33 -38.14 -24.54
N ASN A 156 48.60 -39.11 -23.98
CA ASN A 156 47.20 -39.37 -24.32
C ASN A 156 46.22 -38.39 -23.64
N LEU A 157 46.68 -37.55 -22.70
CA LEU A 157 45.85 -36.50 -22.11
C LEU A 157 45.60 -35.37 -23.13
N SER A 158 44.46 -34.70 -22.99
CA SER A 158 44.14 -33.49 -23.75
C SER A 158 45.06 -32.35 -23.35
N GLY A 159 45.71 -31.71 -24.33
CA GLY A 159 46.66 -30.64 -24.09
C GLY A 159 46.92 -29.78 -25.32
N PHE A 160 48.01 -29.00 -25.26
CA PHE A 160 48.29 -27.96 -26.24
C PHE A 160 49.34 -28.40 -27.26
N HIS A 161 49.16 -28.00 -28.51
CA HIS A 161 50.12 -28.27 -29.59
C HIS A 161 50.62 -26.94 -30.12
N SER A 162 51.91 -26.66 -29.93
CA SER A 162 52.50 -25.38 -30.36
C SER A 162 52.27 -25.05 -31.84
N HIS A 163 52.32 -26.05 -32.73
CA HIS A 163 52.10 -25.87 -34.17
C HIS A 163 50.67 -25.42 -34.54
N LYS A 164 49.69 -25.47 -33.61
CA LYS A 164 48.31 -25.02 -33.86
C LYS A 164 48.12 -23.52 -33.63
N TYR A 165 49.14 -22.85 -33.08
CA TYR A 165 49.11 -21.43 -32.75
C TYR A 165 50.00 -20.65 -33.69
N ARG A 166 49.63 -19.39 -33.99
CA ARG A 166 50.43 -18.51 -34.84
C ARG A 166 51.68 -18.03 -34.13
N THR A 167 51.56 -17.71 -32.84
CA THR A 167 52.69 -17.26 -32.00
C THR A 167 52.75 -18.03 -30.69
N GLU A 168 53.92 -18.02 -30.05
CA GLU A 168 54.09 -18.57 -28.70
C GLU A 168 53.32 -17.77 -27.65
N SER A 169 53.08 -16.46 -27.88
CA SER A 169 52.25 -15.62 -27.02
C SER A 169 50.80 -16.10 -27.00
N ASP A 170 50.20 -16.38 -28.16
CA ASP A 170 48.82 -16.90 -28.25
C ASP A 170 48.67 -18.23 -27.50
N LEU A 171 49.70 -19.08 -27.60
CA LEU A 171 49.75 -20.35 -26.88
C LEU A 171 49.83 -20.12 -25.36
N ILE A 172 50.70 -19.22 -24.90
CA ILE A 172 50.85 -18.88 -23.47
C ILE A 172 49.54 -18.32 -22.93
N GLU A 173 48.92 -17.34 -23.59
CA GLU A 173 47.64 -16.76 -23.16
C GLU A 173 46.55 -17.82 -23.04
N HIS A 174 46.45 -18.74 -24.01
CA HIS A 174 45.48 -19.81 -23.95
C HIS A 174 45.78 -20.83 -22.82
N ILE A 175 47.06 -21.13 -22.56
CA ILE A 175 47.46 -21.96 -21.43
C ILE A 175 47.06 -21.29 -20.11
N ILE A 176 47.35 -19.99 -19.92
CA ILE A 176 46.97 -19.24 -18.71
C ILE A 176 45.46 -19.31 -18.50
N LYS A 177 44.67 -19.05 -19.55
CA LYS A 177 43.21 -19.11 -19.47
C LYS A 177 42.71 -20.47 -18.97
N VAL A 178 43.19 -21.56 -19.55
CA VAL A 178 42.78 -22.92 -19.17
C VAL A 178 43.24 -23.29 -17.76
N ILE A 179 44.43 -22.84 -17.35
CA ILE A 179 44.92 -23.04 -15.98
C ILE A 179 44.05 -22.25 -15.00
N SER A 180 43.74 -20.99 -15.27
CA SER A 180 42.83 -20.18 -14.47
C SER A 180 41.48 -20.88 -14.29
N GLU A 181 40.87 -21.36 -15.38
CA GLU A 181 39.59 -22.07 -15.33
C GLU A 181 39.65 -23.32 -14.43
N LYS A 182 40.74 -24.10 -14.52
CA LYS A 182 40.93 -25.32 -13.72
C LYS A 182 41.26 -25.05 -12.25
N LEU A 183 41.99 -23.98 -11.94
CA LEU A 183 42.24 -23.55 -10.57
C LEU A 183 40.98 -22.92 -9.94
N ASN A 184 40.20 -22.18 -10.73
CA ASN A 184 38.96 -21.51 -10.30
C ASN A 184 37.78 -22.46 -10.04
N HIS A 185 37.93 -23.78 -10.25
CA HIS A 185 36.94 -24.76 -9.79
C HIS A 185 36.83 -24.83 -8.25
N LYS A 186 37.78 -24.23 -7.52
CA LYS A 186 37.52 -23.74 -6.17
C LYS A 186 37.44 -22.22 -6.23
N PRO A 187 36.25 -21.61 -6.36
CA PRO A 187 36.12 -20.23 -5.93
C PRO A 187 36.66 -20.21 -4.51
N THR A 188 37.63 -19.34 -4.24
CA THR A 188 38.03 -19.03 -2.87
C THR A 188 36.78 -18.54 -2.16
N THR A 189 36.07 -19.49 -1.55
CA THR A 189 34.91 -19.28 -0.71
C THR A 189 35.44 -18.63 0.55
N ASP A 190 35.75 -17.35 0.46
CA ASP A 190 35.92 -16.52 1.65
C ASP A 190 34.87 -15.41 1.65
N PHE A 191 33.65 -15.79 1.26
CA PHE A 191 32.51 -15.35 2.05
C PHE A 191 32.67 -16.02 3.41
N ARG A 192 33.17 -15.30 4.43
CA ARG A 192 33.15 -15.76 5.84
C ARG A 192 31.71 -15.97 6.39
N GLY A 193 30.71 -16.03 5.52
CA GLY A 193 29.29 -16.22 5.81
C GLY A 193 28.56 -16.86 4.63
N ARG A 194 27.41 -17.46 4.89
CA ARG A 194 26.63 -18.16 3.88
C ARG A 194 25.80 -17.17 3.07
N PHE A 195 25.95 -17.14 1.74
CA PHE A 195 25.08 -16.37 0.84
C PHE A 195 23.94 -17.26 0.33
N ILE A 196 22.70 -16.77 0.45
CA ILE A 196 21.50 -17.46 -0.05
C ILE A 196 21.10 -16.77 -1.36
N SER A 197 21.09 -17.53 -2.46
CA SER A 197 20.67 -17.03 -3.76
C SER A 197 19.16 -16.95 -3.81
N ASP A 198 18.62 -15.75 -3.95
CA ASP A 198 17.18 -15.47 -3.94
C ASP A 198 16.71 -14.75 -5.21
N GLU A 199 15.48 -14.24 -5.19
CA GLU A 199 14.91 -13.44 -6.27
C GLU A 199 15.72 -12.15 -6.52
N ASN A 200 16.20 -11.48 -5.46
CA ASN A 200 17.03 -10.29 -5.59
C ASN A 200 18.31 -10.56 -6.38
N TYR A 201 18.98 -11.68 -6.09
CA TYR A 201 20.17 -12.12 -6.83
C TYR A 201 19.86 -12.39 -8.31
N THR A 202 18.76 -13.10 -8.57
CA THR A 202 18.35 -13.45 -9.92
C THR A 202 18.01 -12.22 -10.76
N ASN A 203 17.33 -11.24 -10.15
CA ASN A 203 16.96 -9.98 -10.79
C ASN A 203 18.18 -9.12 -11.13
N ILE A 204 19.16 -9.00 -10.24
CA ILE A 204 20.39 -8.25 -10.58
C ILE A 204 21.20 -8.97 -11.66
N LYS A 205 21.29 -10.31 -11.58
CA LYS A 205 22.00 -11.09 -12.59
C LYS A 205 21.37 -10.94 -13.98
N SER A 206 20.05 -10.81 -14.08
CA SER A 206 19.37 -10.56 -15.35
C SER A 206 19.60 -9.12 -15.84
N LEU A 207 19.54 -8.12 -14.95
CA LEU A 207 19.82 -6.71 -15.27
C LEU A 207 21.24 -6.49 -15.78
N LEU A 208 22.21 -7.32 -15.35
CA LEU A 208 23.58 -7.24 -15.82
C LEU A 208 23.75 -7.52 -17.32
N LYS A 209 22.84 -8.24 -18.00
CA LYS A 209 22.96 -8.55 -19.44
C LYS A 209 24.41 -8.82 -19.90
N ILE A 210 25.08 -9.79 -19.28
CA ILE A 210 26.55 -9.99 -19.35
C ILE A 210 27.14 -10.00 -20.79
N ASN A 211 26.35 -10.46 -21.76
CA ASN A 211 26.74 -10.59 -23.16
C ASN A 211 26.47 -9.33 -24.01
N SER A 212 25.91 -8.26 -23.43
CA SER A 212 25.65 -6.99 -24.12
C SER A 212 26.90 -6.10 -24.15
N GLU A 213 27.11 -5.42 -25.27
CA GLU A 213 28.17 -4.40 -25.44
C GLU A 213 27.79 -3.02 -24.86
N GLU A 214 26.54 -2.83 -24.43
CA GLU A 214 26.11 -1.60 -23.75
C GLU A 214 26.92 -1.36 -22.47
N VAL A 215 27.13 -0.11 -22.05
CA VAL A 215 27.62 0.22 -20.71
C VAL A 215 26.41 0.36 -19.79
N ILE A 216 26.33 -0.43 -18.72
CA ILE A 216 25.16 -0.46 -17.82
C ILE A 216 25.58 -0.15 -16.38
N VAL A 217 24.91 0.83 -15.79
CA VAL A 217 25.01 1.21 -14.38
C VAL A 217 23.75 0.76 -13.65
N ILE A 218 23.92 -0.05 -12.62
CA ILE A 218 22.83 -0.60 -11.81
C ILE A 218 22.92 -0.07 -10.39
N GLY A 219 21.86 0.56 -9.93
CA GLY A 219 21.71 1.02 -8.56
C GLY A 219 20.98 -0.02 -7.71
N ILE A 220 21.58 -0.47 -6.62
CA ILE A 220 20.95 -1.33 -5.62
C ILE A 220 20.55 -0.46 -4.43
N TRP A 221 19.24 -0.36 -4.20
CA TRP A 221 18.67 0.53 -3.19
C TRP A 221 17.78 -0.22 -2.18
N GLY A 222 17.69 0.32 -0.97
CA GLY A 222 16.84 -0.21 0.10
C GLY A 222 17.34 0.18 1.49
N MET A 223 16.59 -0.22 2.52
CA MET A 223 16.86 0.09 3.93
C MET A 223 18.24 -0.41 4.41
N GLY A 224 18.77 0.21 5.47
CA GLY A 224 19.91 -0.33 6.23
C GLY A 224 19.70 -1.81 6.63
N GLY A 225 20.74 -2.63 6.56
CA GLY A 225 20.67 -4.04 6.97
C GLY A 225 19.93 -5.01 6.03
N ILE A 226 19.28 -4.53 4.95
CA ILE A 226 18.52 -5.36 4.00
C ILE A 226 19.40 -6.29 3.12
N GLY A 227 20.72 -6.13 3.13
CA GLY A 227 21.66 -7.02 2.41
C GLY A 227 22.22 -6.50 1.08
N LYS A 228 22.10 -5.20 0.77
CA LYS A 228 22.63 -4.59 -0.47
C LYS A 228 24.12 -4.91 -0.72
N THR A 229 24.98 -4.65 0.26
CA THR A 229 26.42 -4.92 0.18
C THR A 229 26.70 -6.41 -0.03
N THR A 230 25.99 -7.27 0.69
CA THR A 230 26.10 -8.73 0.56
C THR A 230 25.74 -9.20 -0.84
N LEU A 231 24.67 -8.64 -1.40
CA LEU A 231 24.17 -8.93 -2.74
C LEU A 231 25.17 -8.48 -3.81
N ALA A 232 25.67 -7.25 -3.73
CA ALA A 232 26.70 -6.73 -4.63
C ALA A 232 28.00 -7.54 -4.56
N THR A 233 28.41 -7.94 -3.35
CA THR A 233 29.60 -8.80 -3.14
C THR A 233 29.43 -10.16 -3.80
N ALA A 234 28.28 -10.81 -3.62
CA ALA A 234 28.00 -12.12 -4.20
C ALA A 234 27.96 -12.06 -5.74
N VAL A 235 27.43 -10.98 -6.30
CA VAL A 235 27.46 -10.75 -7.75
C VAL A 235 28.89 -10.57 -8.22
N PHE A 236 29.67 -9.67 -7.60
CA PHE A 236 31.06 -9.40 -7.96
C PHE A 236 31.92 -10.66 -7.99
N GLN A 237 31.83 -11.50 -6.96
CA GLN A 237 32.60 -12.74 -6.89
C GLN A 237 32.24 -13.71 -8.02
N LYS A 238 30.97 -13.79 -8.43
CA LYS A 238 30.56 -14.75 -9.47
C LYS A 238 30.80 -14.27 -10.90
N VAL A 239 30.86 -12.96 -11.16
CA VAL A 239 30.95 -12.43 -12.54
C VAL A 239 32.26 -11.73 -12.86
N SER A 240 33.06 -11.33 -11.85
CA SER A 240 34.30 -10.56 -12.04
C SER A 240 35.29 -11.19 -13.03
N CYS A 241 35.41 -12.52 -13.04
CA CYS A 241 36.33 -13.24 -13.94
C CYS A 241 36.02 -13.08 -15.44
N GLN A 242 34.87 -12.49 -15.79
CA GLN A 242 34.44 -12.28 -17.18
C GLN A 242 34.80 -10.88 -17.71
N TYR A 243 35.54 -10.09 -16.92
CA TYR A 243 35.91 -8.70 -17.20
C TYR A 243 37.43 -8.52 -17.10
N GLU A 244 37.98 -7.63 -17.90
CA GLU A 244 39.43 -7.38 -18.03
C GLU A 244 39.99 -6.50 -16.90
N GLY A 245 39.14 -5.69 -16.29
CA GLY A 245 39.47 -4.88 -15.11
C GLY A 245 38.34 -4.90 -14.12
N THR A 246 38.64 -5.12 -12.84
CA THR A 246 37.60 -5.19 -11.81
C THR A 246 37.96 -4.35 -10.59
N CYS A 247 36.96 -3.73 -9.98
CA CYS A 247 37.15 -2.93 -8.79
C CYS A 247 35.97 -3.06 -7.85
N PHE A 248 36.22 -3.51 -6.62
CA PHE A 248 35.25 -3.41 -5.53
C PHE A 248 35.77 -2.37 -4.54
N LEU A 249 34.98 -1.31 -4.33
CA LEU A 249 35.20 -0.33 -3.28
C LEU A 249 34.10 -0.42 -2.25
N LYS A 250 34.51 -0.77 -1.02
CA LYS A 250 33.64 -0.88 0.14
C LYS A 250 33.55 0.47 0.85
N SER A 251 32.39 0.79 1.42
CA SER A 251 32.19 1.96 2.29
C SER A 251 32.64 3.28 1.64
N VAL A 252 32.22 3.53 0.39
CA VAL A 252 32.65 4.68 -0.42
C VAL A 252 32.37 6.02 0.29
N ALA A 253 31.21 6.18 0.92
CA ALA A 253 30.88 7.38 1.68
C ALA A 253 31.88 7.65 2.82
N GLU A 254 32.27 6.62 3.56
CA GLU A 254 33.18 6.73 4.70
C GLU A 254 34.62 7.01 4.24
N GLU A 255 35.09 6.29 3.24
CA GLU A 255 36.42 6.52 2.64
C GLU A 255 36.52 7.93 2.04
N SER A 256 35.44 8.44 1.45
CA SER A 256 35.42 9.77 0.85
C SER A 256 35.48 10.84 1.92
N LYS A 257 34.79 10.63 3.03
CA LYS A 257 34.83 11.55 4.18
C LYS A 257 36.22 11.58 4.83
N ARG A 258 36.93 10.44 4.83
CA ARG A 258 38.28 10.31 5.43
C ARG A 258 39.40 10.86 4.54
N HIS A 259 39.34 10.61 3.23
CA HIS A 259 40.46 10.85 2.32
C HIS A 259 40.12 11.76 1.13
N GLY A 260 38.87 12.18 0.99
CA GLY A 260 38.38 12.99 -0.12
C GLY A 260 38.02 12.19 -1.37
N PRO A 261 37.27 12.80 -2.31
CA PRO A 261 36.80 12.14 -3.53
C PRO A 261 37.94 11.77 -4.49
N ASN A 262 39.03 12.54 -4.52
CA ASN A 262 40.21 12.31 -5.37
C ASN A 262 40.88 10.98 -5.05
N TYR A 263 41.02 10.69 -3.75
CA TYR A 263 41.59 9.43 -3.29
C TYR A 263 40.79 8.23 -3.82
N ILE A 264 39.46 8.31 -3.78
CA ILE A 264 38.60 7.23 -4.28
C ILE A 264 38.75 7.07 -5.79
N CYS A 265 38.72 8.16 -6.55
CA CYS A 265 38.88 8.12 -8.00
C CYS A 265 40.22 7.47 -8.39
N ASN A 266 41.32 7.90 -7.76
CA ASN A 266 42.63 7.31 -7.97
C ASN A 266 42.64 5.82 -7.62
N LYS A 267 42.05 5.43 -6.49
CA LYS A 267 41.94 4.02 -6.07
C LYS A 267 41.14 3.17 -7.07
N VAL A 268 40.09 3.72 -7.69
CA VAL A 268 39.34 3.03 -8.78
C VAL A 268 40.24 2.85 -9.98
N PHE A 269 40.78 3.94 -10.53
CA PHE A 269 41.52 3.87 -11.79
C PHE A 269 42.80 3.06 -11.65
N SER A 270 43.52 3.21 -10.52
CA SER A 270 44.73 2.43 -10.26
C SER A 270 44.45 0.93 -10.23
N LYS A 271 43.33 0.50 -9.63
CA LYS A 271 42.93 -0.92 -9.65
C LYS A 271 42.55 -1.42 -11.04
N LEU A 272 41.84 -0.61 -11.84
CA LEU A 272 41.39 -1.00 -13.17
C LEU A 272 42.53 -1.06 -14.21
N LEU A 273 43.52 -0.17 -14.06
CA LEU A 273 44.69 -0.11 -14.93
C LEU A 273 45.90 -0.89 -14.40
N GLN A 274 45.90 -1.29 -13.12
CA GLN A 274 47.00 -1.97 -12.42
C GLN A 274 48.29 -1.12 -12.37
N GLU A 275 48.12 0.19 -12.23
CA GLU A 275 49.20 1.18 -12.20
C GLU A 275 48.84 2.28 -11.20
N ASP A 276 49.83 2.96 -10.62
CA ASP A 276 49.54 4.09 -9.74
C ASP A 276 49.17 5.33 -10.56
N ILE A 277 47.92 5.77 -10.39
CA ILE A 277 47.36 6.95 -11.05
C ILE A 277 47.19 8.07 -10.03
N CYS A 278 47.71 9.25 -10.38
CA CYS A 278 47.55 10.46 -9.60
C CYS A 278 46.70 11.46 -10.40
N ILE A 279 45.45 11.65 -9.98
CA ILE A 279 44.55 12.68 -10.49
C ILE A 279 44.29 13.68 -9.37
N ASP A 280 44.61 14.94 -9.63
CA ASP A 280 44.43 16.05 -8.68
C ASP A 280 42.98 16.56 -8.64
N THR A 281 42.18 16.27 -9.68
CA THR A 281 40.78 16.71 -9.77
C THR A 281 39.89 15.64 -10.45
N PRO A 282 38.88 15.07 -9.77
CA PRO A 282 38.03 13.98 -10.25
C PRO A 282 37.31 14.28 -11.57
N THR A 283 36.90 15.53 -11.76
CA THR A 283 36.20 16.00 -12.97
C THR A 283 37.12 16.08 -14.20
N LEU A 284 38.44 16.09 -14.00
CA LEU A 284 39.46 16.22 -15.05
C LEU A 284 40.28 14.94 -15.18
N ILE A 285 39.63 13.83 -15.49
CA ILE A 285 40.34 12.57 -15.78
C ILE A 285 41.22 12.76 -17.03
N PRO A 286 42.55 12.54 -16.93
CA PRO A 286 43.45 12.71 -18.07
C PRO A 286 43.01 11.91 -19.30
N SER A 287 43.07 12.52 -20.49
CA SER A 287 42.60 11.90 -21.75
C SER A 287 43.25 10.56 -22.05
N ILE A 288 44.53 10.38 -21.65
CA ILE A 288 45.26 9.13 -21.77
C ILE A 288 44.65 8.00 -20.91
N VAL A 289 44.23 8.32 -19.68
CA VAL A 289 43.57 7.38 -18.76
C VAL A 289 42.20 6.99 -19.32
N LYS A 290 41.40 7.96 -19.76
CA LYS A 290 40.10 7.71 -20.40
C LYS A 290 40.24 6.80 -21.62
N LYS A 291 41.17 7.09 -22.54
CA LYS A 291 41.38 6.32 -23.77
C LYS A 291 41.80 4.88 -23.50
N ARG A 292 42.57 4.63 -22.43
CA ARG A 292 42.99 3.29 -22.03
C ARG A 292 41.84 2.50 -21.42
N LEU A 293 41.08 3.10 -20.51
CA LEU A 293 39.93 2.44 -19.88
C LEU A 293 38.79 2.18 -20.87
N ARG A 294 38.59 3.05 -21.86
CA ARG A 294 37.58 2.87 -22.91
C ARG A 294 37.84 1.63 -23.79
N ARG A 295 39.06 1.10 -23.78
CA ARG A 295 39.45 -0.13 -24.49
C ARG A 295 39.28 -1.39 -23.64
N LYS A 296 38.94 -1.25 -22.36
CA LYS A 296 38.77 -2.37 -21.44
C LYS A 296 37.31 -2.60 -21.10
N LYS A 297 36.92 -3.86 -21.04
CA LYS A 297 35.64 -4.29 -20.46
C LYS A 297 35.78 -4.38 -18.94
N VAL A 298 35.23 -3.43 -18.17
CA VAL A 298 35.43 -3.35 -16.71
C VAL A 298 34.19 -3.66 -15.87
N PHE A 299 34.39 -4.18 -14.66
CA PHE A 299 33.34 -4.45 -13.66
C PHE A 299 33.61 -3.72 -12.35
N ILE A 300 32.74 -2.79 -11.98
CA ILE A 300 32.94 -1.91 -10.82
C ILE A 300 31.79 -2.08 -9.84
N VAL A 301 32.10 -2.17 -8.54
CA VAL A 301 31.13 -2.07 -7.45
C VAL A 301 31.54 -0.94 -6.53
N LEU A 302 30.64 0.03 -6.38
CA LEU A 302 30.74 1.16 -5.47
C LEU A 302 29.72 0.95 -4.34
N ASP A 303 30.19 0.52 -3.19
CA ASP A 303 29.33 0.17 -2.06
C ASP A 303 29.16 1.34 -1.08
N ASP A 304 27.92 1.57 -0.66
CA ASP A 304 27.49 2.59 0.31
C ASP A 304 27.83 4.02 -0.12
N VAL A 305 27.30 4.43 -1.28
CA VAL A 305 27.43 5.80 -1.80
C VAL A 305 26.29 6.67 -1.26
N ASN A 306 26.60 7.86 -0.76
CA ASN A 306 25.63 8.77 -0.10
C ASN A 306 25.41 10.11 -0.81
N SER A 307 26.10 10.38 -1.92
CA SER A 307 25.98 11.62 -2.70
C SER A 307 26.00 11.33 -4.20
N SER A 308 25.15 12.02 -4.98
CA SER A 308 25.15 11.91 -6.44
C SER A 308 26.42 12.48 -7.06
N GLU A 309 27.02 13.50 -6.45
CA GLU A 309 28.30 14.06 -6.88
C GLU A 309 29.41 13.01 -6.87
N LEU A 310 29.42 12.10 -5.89
CA LEU A 310 30.37 10.99 -5.86
C LEU A 310 30.12 9.99 -7.00
N VAL A 311 28.86 9.74 -7.35
CA VAL A 311 28.51 8.88 -8.49
C VAL A 311 28.99 9.52 -9.78
N GLU A 312 28.71 10.81 -9.98
CA GLU A 312 29.14 11.59 -11.15
C GLU A 312 30.67 11.68 -11.26
N ASN A 313 31.37 11.93 -10.16
CA ASN A 313 32.84 11.99 -10.13
C ASN A 313 33.48 10.63 -10.46
N LEU A 314 32.89 9.53 -10.01
CA LEU A 314 33.45 8.19 -10.18
C LEU A 314 33.07 7.55 -11.52
N ILE A 315 31.88 7.81 -12.04
CA ILE A 315 31.35 7.19 -13.27
C ILE A 315 31.51 8.14 -14.48
N GLY A 316 31.52 9.45 -14.26
CA GLY A 316 31.54 10.49 -15.28
C GLY A 316 30.15 10.74 -15.89
N VAL A 317 29.82 12.01 -16.16
CA VAL A 317 28.52 12.45 -16.69
C VAL A 317 28.16 11.72 -18.00
N ASP A 318 29.10 11.60 -18.93
CA ASP A 318 28.88 10.92 -20.22
C ASP A 318 29.34 9.46 -20.23
N ARG A 319 29.84 8.95 -19.09
CA ARG A 319 30.42 7.59 -18.97
C ARG A 319 31.52 7.32 -20.01
N ASP A 320 32.18 8.38 -20.46
CA ASP A 320 33.00 8.45 -21.68
C ASP A 320 34.28 7.60 -21.63
N TRP A 321 34.72 7.25 -20.41
CA TRP A 321 35.89 6.42 -20.17
C TRP A 321 35.56 4.93 -19.99
N LEU A 322 34.29 4.55 -19.83
CA LEU A 322 33.89 3.15 -19.73
C LEU A 322 33.88 2.49 -21.11
N GLY A 323 34.59 1.37 -21.24
CA GLY A 323 34.63 0.60 -22.49
C GLY A 323 33.36 -0.22 -22.73
N ALA A 324 33.15 -0.64 -23.99
CA ALA A 324 32.01 -1.45 -24.37
C ALA A 324 31.89 -2.72 -23.50
N GLY A 325 30.67 -3.04 -23.07
CA GLY A 325 30.36 -4.17 -22.21
C GLY A 325 30.71 -3.97 -20.73
N SER A 326 31.11 -2.77 -20.30
CA SER A 326 31.41 -2.48 -18.90
C SER A 326 30.16 -2.42 -18.03
N ARG A 327 30.28 -2.77 -16.75
CA ARG A 327 29.19 -2.70 -15.78
C ARG A 327 29.63 -2.01 -14.50
N VAL A 328 28.73 -1.21 -13.96
CA VAL A 328 28.91 -0.56 -12.65
C VAL A 328 27.72 -0.91 -11.77
N ILE A 329 27.98 -1.30 -10.53
CA ILE A 329 26.96 -1.46 -9.50
C ILE A 329 27.20 -0.41 -8.43
N VAL A 330 26.17 0.36 -8.10
CA VAL A 330 26.20 1.34 -7.01
C VAL A 330 25.24 0.87 -5.93
N THR A 331 25.68 0.71 -4.69
CA THR A 331 24.77 0.44 -3.57
C THR A 331 24.53 1.72 -2.76
N THR A 332 23.29 1.97 -2.36
CA THR A 332 22.96 3.13 -1.53
C THR A 332 21.71 2.90 -0.69
N ARG A 333 21.55 3.70 0.36
CA ARG A 333 20.33 3.80 1.17
C ARG A 333 19.38 4.87 0.64
N ASP A 334 19.84 5.77 -0.23
CA ASP A 334 19.10 6.93 -0.70
C ASP A 334 18.84 6.84 -2.20
N LYS A 335 17.58 6.62 -2.59
CA LYS A 335 17.18 6.47 -3.98
C LYS A 335 17.49 7.72 -4.81
N HIS A 336 17.43 8.89 -4.19
CA HIS A 336 17.71 10.16 -4.84
C HIS A 336 19.14 10.24 -5.38
N VAL A 337 20.10 9.61 -4.70
CA VAL A 337 21.51 9.54 -5.15
C VAL A 337 21.62 8.83 -6.49
N LEU A 338 20.84 7.77 -6.71
CA LEU A 338 20.85 7.00 -7.97
C LEU A 338 20.13 7.76 -9.09
N ILE A 339 19.00 8.40 -8.78
CA ILE A 339 18.23 9.17 -9.77
C ILE A 339 19.05 10.38 -10.23
N SER A 340 19.64 11.11 -9.29
CA SER A 340 20.43 12.31 -9.60
C SER A 340 21.77 11.95 -10.25
N GLY A 341 22.38 10.83 -9.87
CA GLY A 341 23.61 10.31 -10.50
C GLY A 341 23.39 9.54 -11.81
N ASP A 342 22.26 9.75 -12.48
CA ASP A 342 21.89 9.19 -13.78
C ASP A 342 22.15 7.68 -13.93
N VAL A 343 21.60 6.87 -13.02
CA VAL A 343 21.74 5.40 -13.04
C VAL A 343 20.68 4.75 -13.94
N ASP A 344 21.09 3.83 -14.83
CA ASP A 344 20.19 3.24 -15.84
C ASP A 344 19.04 2.40 -15.28
N LYS A 345 19.34 1.62 -14.23
CA LYS A 345 18.43 0.63 -13.65
C LYS A 345 18.55 0.66 -12.14
N ILE A 346 17.42 0.79 -11.44
CA ILE A 346 17.37 0.77 -9.98
C ILE A 346 16.66 -0.51 -9.53
N HIS A 347 17.36 -1.34 -8.77
CA HIS A 347 16.81 -2.52 -8.10
C HIS A 347 16.55 -2.23 -6.62
N GLN A 348 15.29 -2.22 -6.21
CA GLN A 348 14.92 -2.19 -4.80
C GLN A 348 15.07 -3.59 -4.19
N VAL A 349 15.90 -3.72 -3.17
CA VAL A 349 16.07 -4.99 -2.46
C VAL A 349 14.85 -5.28 -1.61
N LYS A 350 14.22 -6.43 -1.84
CA LYS A 350 13.10 -6.94 -1.05
C LYS A 350 13.60 -7.76 0.14
N GLU A 351 12.77 -7.85 1.17
CA GLU A 351 12.98 -8.67 2.36
C GLU A 351 13.11 -10.16 2.00
N MET A 352 13.84 -10.92 2.82
CA MET A 352 13.98 -12.36 2.62
C MET A 352 12.65 -13.06 2.89
N ASN A 353 12.28 -14.01 2.04
CA ASN A 353 11.13 -14.88 2.31
C ASN A 353 11.37 -15.72 3.57
N PHE A 354 10.31 -16.34 4.09
CA PHE A 354 10.35 -17.12 5.31
C PHE A 354 11.41 -18.23 5.27
N GLN A 355 11.49 -19.00 4.18
CA GLN A 355 12.41 -20.13 4.06
C GLN A 355 13.88 -19.68 4.10
N ASN A 356 14.22 -18.65 3.33
CA ASN A 356 15.57 -18.08 3.31
C ASN A 356 15.91 -17.42 4.65
N SER A 357 14.92 -16.82 5.31
CA SER A 357 15.08 -16.24 6.65
C SER A 357 15.39 -17.29 7.70
N LEU A 358 14.66 -18.41 7.68
CA LEU A 358 14.88 -19.55 8.56
C LEU A 358 16.26 -20.16 8.34
N GLU A 359 16.66 -20.32 7.09
CA GLU A 359 17.96 -20.86 6.74
C GLU A 359 19.12 -19.95 7.19
N LEU A 360 19.00 -18.64 6.96
CA LEU A 360 20.01 -17.68 7.38
C LEU A 360 20.12 -17.64 8.91
N PHE A 361 18.99 -17.46 9.60
CA PHE A 361 18.94 -17.46 11.06
C PHE A 361 19.55 -18.75 11.64
N SER A 362 19.16 -19.92 11.11
CA SER A 362 19.63 -21.22 11.59
C SER A 362 21.14 -21.39 11.42
N SER A 363 21.70 -20.83 10.34
CA SER A 363 23.15 -20.89 10.11
C SER A 363 23.93 -20.12 11.19
N TYR A 364 23.33 -19.08 11.75
CA TYR A 364 23.89 -18.33 12.87
C TYR A 364 23.50 -18.94 14.22
N ALA A 365 22.26 -19.32 14.48
CA ALA A 365 21.86 -19.91 15.77
C ALA A 365 22.46 -21.31 16.01
N PHE A 366 22.44 -22.18 15.01
CA PHE A 366 22.73 -23.62 15.16
C PHE A 366 23.92 -24.13 14.34
N ARG A 367 24.51 -23.29 13.46
CA ARG A 367 25.51 -23.73 12.45
C ARG A 367 24.96 -24.79 11.48
N LYS A 368 23.65 -24.79 11.26
CA LYS A 368 22.92 -25.72 10.38
C LYS A 368 21.95 -24.94 9.49
N THR A 369 21.40 -25.60 8.48
CA THR A 369 20.37 -25.02 7.59
C THR A 369 19.00 -24.88 8.25
N HIS A 370 18.74 -25.62 9.32
CA HIS A 370 17.44 -25.70 9.99
C HIS A 370 17.62 -25.79 11.51
N PRO A 371 16.62 -25.35 12.30
CA PRO A 371 16.63 -25.52 13.74
C PRO A 371 16.41 -27.00 14.11
N THR A 372 16.73 -27.38 15.35
CA THR A 372 16.24 -28.64 15.90
C THR A 372 14.75 -28.53 16.24
N LYS A 373 14.05 -29.66 16.37
CA LYS A 373 12.59 -29.68 16.52
C LYS A 373 12.11 -28.89 17.73
N GLU A 374 12.88 -28.91 18.81
CA GLU A 374 12.60 -28.20 20.08
C GLU A 374 12.67 -26.68 19.92
N TYR A 375 13.53 -26.16 19.05
CA TYR A 375 13.72 -24.72 18.85
C TYR A 375 12.92 -24.15 17.68
N MET A 376 12.06 -24.95 17.02
CA MET A 376 11.36 -24.52 15.81
C MET A 376 10.43 -23.34 16.10
N GLU A 377 9.59 -23.41 17.13
CA GLU A 377 8.65 -22.34 17.48
C GLU A 377 9.36 -21.05 17.89
N LEU A 378 10.43 -21.16 18.68
CA LEU A 378 11.24 -20.00 19.06
C LEU A 378 11.99 -19.39 17.87
N SER A 379 12.42 -20.22 16.92
CA SER A 379 13.05 -19.75 15.68
C SER A 379 12.04 -18.99 14.82
N ILE A 380 10.79 -19.47 14.72
CA ILE A 380 9.70 -18.75 14.05
C ILE A 380 9.49 -17.39 14.70
N ARG A 381 9.38 -17.32 16.04
CA ARG A 381 9.24 -16.05 16.77
C ARG A 381 10.41 -15.08 16.52
N ALA A 382 11.64 -15.58 16.44
CA ALA A 382 12.81 -14.77 16.13
C ALA A 382 12.76 -14.21 14.68
N ILE A 383 12.31 -15.02 13.73
CA ILE A 383 12.15 -14.62 12.32
C ILE A 383 11.01 -13.61 12.17
N GLU A 384 9.89 -13.83 12.86
CA GLU A 384 8.76 -12.89 12.91
C GLU A 384 9.17 -11.53 13.44
N TYR A 385 10.06 -11.48 14.44
CA TYR A 385 10.65 -10.24 14.92
C TYR A 385 11.58 -9.59 13.87
N ALA A 386 12.43 -10.39 13.22
CA ALA A 386 13.38 -9.90 12.22
C ALA A 386 12.75 -9.47 10.88
N LYS A 387 11.51 -9.90 10.59
CA LYS A 387 10.74 -9.56 9.38
C LYS A 387 11.54 -9.71 8.06
N GLY A 388 12.34 -10.77 7.96
CA GLY A 388 13.13 -11.04 6.76
C GLY A 388 14.31 -10.10 6.51
N ILE A 389 14.72 -9.28 7.50
CA ILE A 389 15.92 -8.44 7.42
C ILE A 389 17.18 -9.26 7.73
N PRO A 390 18.10 -9.44 6.76
CA PRO A 390 19.27 -10.30 6.93
C PRO A 390 20.16 -9.93 8.13
N LEU A 391 20.37 -8.63 8.37
CA LEU A 391 21.17 -8.17 9.50
C LEU A 391 20.53 -8.58 10.84
N ALA A 392 19.22 -8.34 11.00
CA ALA A 392 18.50 -8.71 12.21
C ALA A 392 18.56 -10.23 12.45
N LEU A 393 18.33 -11.04 11.41
CA LEU A 393 18.44 -12.51 11.48
C LEU A 393 19.84 -12.96 11.93
N LYS A 394 20.89 -12.35 11.39
CA LYS A 394 22.29 -12.65 11.76
C LYS A 394 22.60 -12.30 13.22
N VAL A 395 22.21 -11.09 13.65
CA VAL A 395 22.46 -10.60 15.01
C VAL A 395 21.69 -11.47 16.02
N LEU A 396 20.41 -11.73 15.78
CA LEU A 396 19.59 -12.56 16.64
C LEU A 396 20.10 -13.99 16.71
N GLY A 397 20.42 -14.62 15.57
CA GLY A 397 20.96 -15.97 15.56
C GLY A 397 22.27 -16.06 16.32
N SER A 398 23.14 -15.06 16.20
CA SER A 398 24.41 -15.02 16.95
C SER A 398 24.19 -14.76 18.44
N TYR A 399 23.26 -13.87 18.79
CA TYR A 399 22.89 -13.54 20.16
C TYR A 399 22.26 -14.74 20.88
N LEU A 400 21.44 -15.53 20.20
CA LEU A 400 20.74 -16.68 20.77
C LEU A 400 21.56 -17.98 20.74
N ARG A 401 22.68 -18.00 20.02
CA ARG A 401 23.56 -19.16 19.94
C ARG A 401 24.00 -19.65 21.33
N SER A 402 23.99 -20.97 21.51
CA SER A 402 24.42 -21.67 22.72
C SER A 402 23.60 -21.38 23.98
N LYS A 403 22.42 -20.76 23.86
CA LYS A 403 21.46 -20.56 24.96
C LYS A 403 20.42 -21.68 24.99
N SER A 404 19.88 -21.94 26.17
CA SER A 404 18.76 -22.86 26.41
C SER A 404 17.42 -22.29 25.92
N GLU A 405 16.41 -23.15 25.79
CA GLU A 405 15.04 -22.78 25.38
C GLU A 405 14.43 -21.66 26.25
N ASN A 406 14.58 -21.78 27.57
CA ASN A 406 14.09 -20.78 28.52
C ASN A 406 14.81 -19.42 28.38
N GLU A 407 16.11 -19.45 28.11
CA GLU A 407 16.89 -18.23 27.85
C GLU A 407 16.51 -17.59 26.52
N TRP A 408 16.18 -18.38 25.49
CA TRP A 408 15.64 -17.88 24.23
C TRP A 408 14.29 -17.18 24.43
N ASP A 409 13.36 -17.82 25.14
CA ASP A 409 12.05 -17.22 25.42
C ASP A 409 12.20 -15.88 26.17
N SER A 410 13.01 -15.87 27.24
CA SER A 410 13.32 -14.66 28.01
C SER A 410 13.98 -13.57 27.14
N ALA A 411 14.96 -13.94 26.31
CA ALA A 411 15.64 -13.02 25.40
C ALA A 411 14.69 -12.42 24.35
N LEU A 412 13.86 -13.23 23.70
CA LEU A 412 12.87 -12.77 22.73
C LEU A 412 11.80 -11.88 23.38
N ASN A 413 11.38 -12.18 24.61
CA ASN A 413 10.47 -11.34 25.38
C ASN A 413 11.11 -10.00 25.79
N LYS A 414 12.42 -9.97 26.05
CA LYS A 414 13.18 -8.74 26.27
C LYS A 414 13.27 -7.90 24.98
N LEU A 415 13.53 -8.52 23.83
CA LEU A 415 13.65 -7.84 22.54
C LEU A 415 12.37 -7.14 22.09
N LYS A 416 11.19 -7.70 22.44
CA LYS A 416 9.89 -7.03 22.25
C LYS A 416 9.76 -5.71 23.00
N LYS A 417 10.56 -5.50 24.05
CA LYS A 417 10.54 -4.28 24.88
C LYS A 417 11.69 -3.35 24.53
N ILE A 418 12.87 -3.91 24.30
CA ILE A 418 14.13 -3.19 24.09
C ILE A 418 14.81 -3.82 22.86
N PRO A 419 14.78 -3.14 21.70
CA PRO A 419 15.46 -3.60 20.51
C PRO A 419 16.96 -3.79 20.73
N ASN A 420 17.57 -4.65 19.92
CA ASN A 420 19.01 -4.87 19.98
C ASN A 420 19.77 -3.63 19.45
N VAL A 421 20.76 -3.16 20.21
CA VAL A 421 21.54 -1.94 19.92
C VAL A 421 22.24 -2.02 18.56
N GLU A 422 22.82 -3.16 18.19
CA GLU A 422 23.53 -3.32 16.90
C GLU A 422 22.58 -3.17 15.70
N ILE A 423 21.35 -3.68 15.81
CA ILE A 423 20.34 -3.54 14.77
C ILE A 423 19.90 -2.08 14.67
N GLU A 424 19.63 -1.46 15.83
CA GLU A 424 19.18 -0.08 15.92
C GLU A 424 20.19 0.91 15.35
N GLU A 425 21.47 0.81 15.70
CA GLU A 425 22.53 1.68 15.20
C GLU A 425 22.57 1.68 13.65
N VAL A 426 22.45 0.50 13.03
CA VAL A 426 22.47 0.41 11.57
C VAL A 426 21.23 1.02 10.91
N LEU A 427 20.05 0.87 11.52
CA LEU A 427 18.82 1.49 11.03
C LEU A 427 18.83 3.01 11.22
N ARG A 428 19.39 3.47 12.35
CA ARG A 428 19.44 4.89 12.76
C ARG A 428 20.29 5.76 11.85
N LEU A 429 21.32 5.20 11.20
CA LEU A 429 22.15 5.93 10.24
C LEU A 429 21.35 6.66 9.14
N SER A 430 20.23 6.08 8.67
CA SER A 430 19.37 6.73 7.67
C SER A 430 18.59 7.91 8.27
N TYR A 431 18.22 7.82 9.55
CA TYR A 431 17.53 8.88 10.30
C TYR A 431 18.49 10.01 10.69
N ASP A 432 19.71 9.70 11.11
CA ASP A 432 20.68 10.72 11.54
C ASP A 432 21.07 11.67 10.40
N GLY A 433 21.04 11.18 9.15
CA GLY A 433 21.27 11.94 7.93
C GLY A 433 20.05 12.70 7.38
N LEU A 434 18.98 12.81 8.15
CA LEU A 434 17.83 13.70 7.87
C LEU A 434 18.04 15.09 8.49
N ASP A 435 17.42 16.11 7.92
CA ASP A 435 17.31 17.43 8.55
C ASP A 435 16.28 17.42 9.71
N ASP A 436 16.15 18.54 10.42
CA ASP A 436 15.31 18.61 11.63
C ASP A 436 13.80 18.52 11.33
N ASP A 437 13.34 19.06 10.19
CA ASP A 437 11.95 18.94 9.74
C ASP A 437 11.64 17.50 9.36
N GLU A 438 12.49 16.90 8.53
CA GLU A 438 12.41 15.50 8.10
C GLU A 438 12.41 14.54 9.30
N LYS A 439 13.26 14.80 10.31
CA LYS A 439 13.28 14.03 11.57
C LYS A 439 11.96 14.12 12.31
N ASN A 440 11.37 15.31 12.44
CA ASN A 440 10.09 15.48 13.12
C ASN A 440 8.94 14.81 12.37
N ILE A 441 8.91 14.91 11.04
CA ILE A 441 7.95 14.19 10.17
C ILE A 441 8.09 12.68 10.38
N PHE A 442 9.31 12.16 10.40
CA PHE A 442 9.56 10.74 10.64
C PHE A 442 9.01 10.27 12.01
N LEU A 443 9.28 11.04 13.08
CA LEU A 443 8.80 10.71 14.42
C LEU A 443 7.27 10.79 14.51
N ASP A 444 6.64 11.76 13.87
CA ASP A 444 5.18 11.86 13.76
C ASP A 444 4.57 10.62 13.09
N ILE A 445 5.16 10.16 11.98
CA ILE A 445 4.71 8.95 11.29
C ILE A 445 4.88 7.72 12.17
N ALA A 446 6.04 7.57 12.82
CA ALA A 446 6.34 6.43 13.68
C ALA A 446 5.39 6.34 14.89
N CYS A 447 5.04 7.48 15.48
CA CYS A 447 4.16 7.55 16.64
C CYS A 447 2.67 7.46 16.27
N PHE A 448 2.23 8.17 15.22
CA PHE A 448 0.81 8.46 15.00
C PHE A 448 0.25 7.99 13.65
N PHE A 449 1.02 8.15 12.57
CA PHE A 449 0.43 8.12 11.21
C PHE A 449 0.70 6.87 10.37
N LYS A 450 1.30 5.81 10.95
CA LYS A 450 1.40 4.51 10.26
C LYS A 450 0.02 4.01 9.82
N GLY A 451 -0.09 3.63 8.55
CA GLY A 451 -1.31 3.13 7.90
C GLY A 451 -2.29 4.22 7.44
N GLN A 452 -2.00 5.51 7.66
CA GLN A 452 -2.88 6.60 7.22
C GLN A 452 -2.57 7.05 5.78
N LYS A 453 -3.55 7.67 5.10
CA LYS A 453 -3.43 8.13 3.71
C LYS A 453 -2.34 9.19 3.57
N ARG A 454 -1.43 9.03 2.61
CA ARG A 454 -0.31 9.95 2.38
C ARG A 454 -0.75 11.39 2.16
N ASP A 455 -1.75 11.61 1.31
CA ASP A 455 -2.18 12.96 0.92
C ASP A 455 -2.78 13.73 2.11
N HIS A 456 -3.46 13.01 3.03
CA HIS A 456 -4.00 13.58 4.24
C HIS A 456 -2.89 13.97 5.22
N ILE A 457 -1.94 13.06 5.48
CA ILE A 457 -0.80 13.33 6.36
C ILE A 457 0.02 14.51 5.83
N THR A 458 0.26 14.57 4.52
CA THR A 458 1.06 15.63 3.89
C THR A 458 0.43 17.00 4.16
N LYS A 459 -0.88 17.15 3.92
CA LYS A 459 -1.61 18.40 4.18
C LYS A 459 -1.62 18.77 5.67
N LEU A 460 -1.82 17.77 6.54
CA LEU A 460 -1.83 17.99 7.99
C LEU A 460 -0.47 18.47 8.51
N LEU A 461 0.62 17.85 8.08
CA LEU A 461 1.96 18.21 8.50
C LEU A 461 2.40 19.56 7.93
N ASN A 462 2.02 19.90 6.69
CA ASN A 462 2.20 21.25 6.15
C ASN A 462 1.45 22.31 6.96
N ALA A 463 0.24 21.99 7.46
CA ALA A 463 -0.48 22.89 8.35
C ALA A 463 0.14 23.00 9.76
N CYS A 464 1.02 22.07 10.12
CA CYS A 464 1.89 22.17 11.30
C CYS A 464 3.22 22.89 10.98
N ASP A 465 3.28 23.62 9.86
CA ASP A 465 4.44 24.39 9.41
C ASP A 465 5.68 23.55 9.06
N PHE A 466 5.51 22.24 8.81
CA PHE A 466 6.58 21.38 8.28
C PHE A 466 6.64 21.42 6.76
N SER A 467 7.83 21.16 6.21
CA SER A 467 8.04 20.94 4.78
C SER A 467 7.64 19.51 4.35
N ALA A 468 6.38 19.11 4.51
CA ALA A 468 5.95 17.71 4.45
C ALA A 468 6.03 17.07 3.06
N ASP A 469 5.78 17.82 1.98
CA ASP A 469 5.87 17.30 0.61
C ASP A 469 7.28 16.76 0.28
N ILE A 470 8.30 17.58 0.56
CA ILE A 470 9.69 17.20 0.36
C ILE A 470 10.13 16.21 1.44
N GLY A 471 9.75 16.43 2.71
CA GLY A 471 10.15 15.57 3.81
C GLY A 471 9.65 14.12 3.65
N ILE A 472 8.37 13.91 3.31
CA ILE A 472 7.83 12.56 3.04
C ILE A 472 8.52 11.93 1.84
N ARG A 473 8.81 12.68 0.78
CA ARG A 473 9.56 12.17 -0.38
C ARG A 473 10.97 11.74 0.02
N ARG A 474 11.64 12.50 0.88
CA ARG A 474 12.97 12.18 1.40
C ARG A 474 12.97 10.93 2.29
N LEU A 475 11.95 10.73 3.12
CA LEU A 475 11.77 9.49 3.88
C LEU A 475 11.55 8.27 2.98
N LEU A 476 10.79 8.43 1.89
CA LEU A 476 10.61 7.38 0.86
C LEU A 476 11.94 7.08 0.17
N ASP A 477 12.69 8.10 -0.24
CA ASP A 477 13.98 7.93 -0.92
C ASP A 477 15.01 7.26 0.00
N LYS A 478 15.01 7.54 1.30
CA LYS A 478 15.86 6.86 2.30
C LYS A 478 15.36 5.47 2.73
N ALA A 479 14.27 4.97 2.14
CA ALA A 479 13.62 3.71 2.49
C ALA A 479 13.23 3.60 3.98
N LEU A 480 12.90 4.73 4.61
CA LEU A 480 12.43 4.79 6.01
C LEU A 480 10.92 4.54 6.11
N ILE A 481 10.19 4.83 5.03
CA ILE A 481 8.77 4.54 4.87
C ILE A 481 8.51 3.98 3.47
N VAL A 482 7.33 3.39 3.28
CA VAL A 482 6.83 2.92 1.98
C VAL A 482 5.37 3.34 1.81
N THR A 483 4.87 3.32 0.58
CA THR A 483 3.44 3.54 0.29
C THR A 483 2.76 2.24 -0.12
N THR A 484 1.59 1.96 0.43
CA THR A 484 0.82 0.78 0.04
C THR A 484 0.29 0.91 -1.40
N PRO A 485 0.36 -0.14 -2.24
CA PRO A 485 0.01 -0.02 -3.67
C PRO A 485 -1.47 0.31 -3.95
N TYR A 486 -2.39 -0.17 -3.12
CA TYR A 486 -3.83 -0.14 -3.42
C TYR A 486 -4.54 1.11 -2.91
N ASN A 487 -3.99 1.78 -1.90
CA ASN A 487 -4.67 2.79 -1.11
C ASN A 487 -3.79 3.99 -0.75
N ASN A 488 -2.54 4.02 -1.23
CA ASN A 488 -1.59 5.13 -1.04
C ASN A 488 -1.45 5.54 0.44
N CYS A 489 -1.48 4.56 1.34
CA CYS A 489 -1.23 4.79 2.77
C CYS A 489 0.27 4.73 3.05
N ILE A 490 0.75 5.59 3.95
CA ILE A 490 2.11 5.51 4.46
C ILE A 490 2.20 4.29 5.38
N ASP A 491 3.16 3.42 5.11
CA ASP A 491 3.53 2.32 5.98
C ASP A 491 5.00 2.46 6.40
N MET A 492 5.32 1.90 7.56
CA MET A 492 6.64 1.96 8.16
C MET A 492 6.95 0.60 8.77
N GLN A 493 8.10 0.04 8.39
CA GLN A 493 8.52 -1.27 8.88
C GLN A 493 8.62 -1.26 10.41
N ASP A 494 8.17 -2.34 11.06
CA ASP A 494 8.03 -2.40 12.52
C ASP A 494 9.32 -2.02 13.27
N MET A 495 10.49 -2.50 12.83
CA MET A 495 11.77 -2.16 13.46
C MET A 495 12.16 -0.68 13.30
N ILE A 496 11.85 -0.07 12.15
CA ILE A 496 12.06 1.38 11.94
C ILE A 496 11.13 2.18 12.87
N GLN A 497 9.88 1.74 12.99
CA GLN A 497 8.89 2.35 13.87
C GLN A 497 9.31 2.25 15.34
N GLU A 498 9.78 1.09 15.78
CA GLU A 498 10.29 0.86 17.13
C GLU A 498 11.49 1.77 17.43
N MET A 499 12.43 1.89 16.50
CA MET A 499 13.55 2.83 16.59
C MET A 499 13.05 4.28 16.74
N GLY A 500 12.12 4.74 15.90
CA GLY A 500 11.56 6.10 15.99
C GLY A 500 10.91 6.37 17.34
N ARG A 501 10.08 5.44 17.83
CA ARG A 501 9.43 5.52 19.14
C ARG A 501 10.45 5.54 20.29
N ARG A 502 11.54 4.80 20.17
CA ARG A 502 12.61 4.81 21.16
C ARG A 502 13.37 6.13 21.18
N ILE A 503 13.65 6.73 20.02
CA ILE A 503 14.28 8.06 19.94
C ILE A 503 13.47 9.11 20.70
N VAL A 504 12.13 9.07 20.62
CA VAL A 504 11.27 9.97 21.41
C VAL A 504 11.44 9.72 22.92
N ARG A 505 11.49 8.46 23.36
CA ARG A 505 11.68 8.11 24.77
C ARG A 505 13.08 8.45 25.30
N GLU A 506 14.12 8.32 24.49
CA GLU A 506 15.49 8.69 24.87
C GLU A 506 15.62 10.19 25.14
N LYS A 507 15.02 11.01 24.27
CA LYS A 507 14.96 12.47 24.48
C LYS A 507 14.23 12.84 25.78
N SER A 508 13.16 12.12 26.12
CA SER A 508 12.40 12.31 27.36
C SER A 508 13.23 12.06 28.63
N ILE A 509 14.11 11.06 28.63
CA ILE A 509 15.00 10.76 29.77
C ILE A 509 15.97 11.92 30.01
N GLN A 510 16.36 12.64 28.96
CA GLN A 510 17.24 13.81 29.03
C GLN A 510 16.49 15.09 29.45
N SER A 511 15.17 15.17 29.25
CA SER A 511 14.36 16.39 29.42
C SER A 511 13.43 16.40 30.64
N HIS A 512 13.82 15.78 31.76
CA HIS A 512 13.00 15.72 33.00
C HIS A 512 11.72 14.86 32.89
N GLY A 513 11.67 13.91 31.95
CA GLY A 513 10.87 12.70 32.08
C GLY A 513 9.51 12.66 31.36
N GLN A 514 9.27 13.51 30.34
CA GLN A 514 8.04 13.41 29.51
C GLN A 514 8.34 13.44 28.00
N CYS A 515 7.58 12.67 27.23
CA CYS A 515 7.78 12.53 25.78
C CYS A 515 7.01 13.63 25.02
N SER A 516 7.63 14.21 23.98
CA SER A 516 6.92 15.18 23.13
C SER A 516 5.76 14.60 22.33
N ARG A 517 5.77 13.27 22.12
CA ARG A 517 4.72 12.51 21.44
C ARG A 517 4.24 11.41 22.38
N LEU A 518 2.94 11.36 22.65
CA LEU A 518 2.33 10.35 23.51
C LEU A 518 1.38 9.47 22.69
N TRP A 519 1.70 8.18 22.58
CA TRP A 519 0.89 7.18 21.85
C TRP A 519 0.59 5.92 22.67
N ASP A 520 1.33 5.67 23.76
CA ASP A 520 1.09 4.53 24.64
C ASP A 520 -0.14 4.81 25.51
N PRO A 521 -1.17 3.96 25.49
CA PRO A 521 -2.41 4.23 26.21
C PRO A 521 -2.23 4.37 27.73
N LYS A 522 -1.28 3.65 28.33
CA LYS A 522 -1.02 3.73 29.78
C LYS A 522 -0.29 5.03 30.12
N GLU A 523 0.66 5.44 29.28
CA GLU A 523 1.37 6.71 29.43
C GLU A 523 0.40 7.89 29.28
N VAL A 524 -0.43 7.89 28.23
CA VAL A 524 -1.47 8.91 28.03
C VAL A 524 -2.45 8.95 29.21
N TYR A 525 -2.94 7.79 29.66
CA TYR A 525 -3.82 7.71 30.84
C TYR A 525 -3.17 8.36 32.07
N ASN A 526 -1.91 8.03 32.37
CA ASN A 526 -1.20 8.56 33.52
C ASN A 526 -0.96 10.07 33.44
N VAL A 527 -0.63 10.59 32.26
CA VAL A 527 -0.40 12.03 32.04
C VAL A 527 -1.70 12.81 32.20
N LEU A 528 -2.78 12.35 31.58
CA LEU A 528 -4.07 13.05 31.58
C LEU A 528 -4.79 12.99 32.93
N THR A 529 -4.80 11.84 33.62
CA THR A 529 -5.49 11.69 34.92
C THR A 529 -4.81 12.45 36.06
N ASN A 530 -3.48 12.55 36.03
CA ASN A 530 -2.71 13.20 37.08
C ASN A 530 -2.35 14.66 36.75
N ASN A 531 -2.91 15.23 35.68
CA ASN A 531 -2.58 16.58 35.18
C ASN A 531 -1.06 16.83 35.07
N ARG A 532 -0.32 15.83 34.59
CA ARG A 532 1.15 15.89 34.51
C ARG A 532 1.64 16.50 33.20
N GLY A 533 0.77 17.02 32.34
CA GLY A 533 1.17 17.63 31.08
C GLY A 533 2.11 18.82 31.25
N ASN A 534 2.99 19.02 30.29
CA ASN A 534 3.90 20.16 30.24
C ASN A 534 4.06 20.70 28.80
N HIS A 535 4.87 21.74 28.66
CA HIS A 535 5.14 22.41 27.38
C HIS A 535 5.94 21.58 26.36
N GLU A 536 6.51 20.43 26.75
CA GLU A 536 7.23 19.56 25.81
C GLU A 536 6.27 18.70 24.96
N ILE A 537 5.04 18.48 25.43
CA ILE A 537 4.05 17.65 24.74
C ILE A 537 3.48 18.41 23.54
N GLU A 538 3.75 17.88 22.35
CA GLU A 538 3.26 18.39 21.06
C GLU A 538 2.11 17.56 20.50
N GLY A 539 2.04 16.26 20.83
CA GLY A 539 1.05 15.36 20.25
C GLY A 539 0.57 14.28 21.21
N ILE A 540 -0.75 14.08 21.26
CA ILE A 540 -1.40 13.02 22.03
C ILE A 540 -2.28 12.20 21.08
N TRP A 541 -2.06 10.90 21.05
CA TRP A 541 -2.85 9.93 20.31
C TRP A 541 -3.26 8.79 21.20
N LEU A 542 -4.57 8.58 21.32
CA LEU A 542 -5.15 7.56 22.18
C LEU A 542 -6.27 6.85 21.46
N ASP A 543 -6.09 5.54 21.34
CA ASP A 543 -7.18 4.63 21.03
C ASP A 543 -8.01 4.39 22.30
N MET A 544 -9.20 4.96 22.30
CA MET A 544 -10.17 4.91 23.40
C MET A 544 -10.62 3.48 23.73
N THR A 545 -10.38 2.51 22.85
CA THR A 545 -10.69 1.10 23.12
C THR A 545 -9.69 0.43 24.07
N GLN A 546 -8.50 1.02 24.28
CA GLN A 546 -7.38 0.41 25.00
C GLN A 546 -7.24 0.87 26.46
N ILE A 547 -8.08 1.80 26.90
CA ILE A 547 -8.09 2.38 28.24
C ILE A 547 -9.46 2.18 28.89
N THR A 548 -9.53 2.24 30.22
CA THR A 548 -10.80 2.33 30.96
C THR A 548 -11.35 3.76 30.93
N ASN A 549 -12.57 3.96 31.44
CA ASN A 549 -13.14 5.29 31.62
C ASN A 549 -12.18 6.26 32.33
N ILE A 550 -12.05 7.47 31.81
CA ILE A 550 -11.14 8.50 32.34
C ILE A 550 -11.96 9.72 32.75
N ASN A 551 -11.74 10.22 33.96
CA ASN A 551 -12.24 11.53 34.38
C ASN A 551 -11.13 12.57 34.22
N LEU A 552 -11.35 13.55 33.36
CA LEU A 552 -10.41 14.65 33.14
C LEU A 552 -10.77 15.85 34.00
N SER A 553 -9.75 16.58 34.46
CA SER A 553 -9.94 17.87 35.11
C SER A 553 -10.29 18.96 34.07
N SER A 554 -10.94 20.04 34.52
CA SER A 554 -11.33 21.13 33.63
C SER A 554 -10.14 21.86 32.99
N GLY A 555 -8.98 21.85 33.65
CA GLY A 555 -7.74 22.48 33.19
C GLY A 555 -6.67 21.52 32.64
N VAL A 556 -7.03 20.29 32.26
CA VAL A 556 -6.05 19.23 31.91
C VAL A 556 -5.04 19.62 30.82
N PHE A 557 -5.42 20.47 29.87
CA PHE A 557 -4.55 20.90 28.77
C PHE A 557 -3.89 22.28 28.99
N LYS A 558 -4.11 22.92 30.15
CA LYS A 558 -3.64 24.29 30.41
C LYS A 558 -2.11 24.40 30.38
N GLU A 559 -1.43 23.38 30.87
CA GLU A 559 0.04 23.32 30.94
C GLU A 559 0.68 22.74 29.67
N MET A 560 -0.08 22.54 28.59
CA MET A 560 0.41 21.98 27.31
C MET A 560 0.25 22.98 26.14
N PRO A 561 0.86 24.18 26.21
CA PRO A 561 0.64 25.23 25.20
C PRO A 561 1.10 24.84 23.78
N ASN A 562 2.08 23.94 23.66
CA ASN A 562 2.66 23.52 22.38
C ASN A 562 1.90 22.36 21.71
N LEU A 563 0.82 21.87 22.31
CA LEU A 563 0.04 20.75 21.77
C LEU A 563 -0.57 21.13 20.42
N ARG A 564 -0.14 20.45 19.36
CA ARG A 564 -0.62 20.62 17.99
C ARG A 564 -1.50 19.47 17.51
N LEU A 565 -1.34 18.26 18.06
CA LEU A 565 -2.14 17.08 17.70
C LEU A 565 -2.86 16.52 18.94
N LEU A 566 -4.19 16.44 18.91
CA LEU A 566 -4.99 15.79 19.95
C LEU A 566 -5.98 14.81 19.32
N VAL A 567 -5.74 13.51 19.52
CA VAL A 567 -6.51 12.44 18.88
C VAL A 567 -7.00 11.43 19.90
N PHE A 568 -8.29 11.47 20.17
CA PHE A 568 -9.05 10.47 20.92
C PHE A 568 -10.01 9.78 19.96
N ARG A 569 -9.58 8.64 19.42
CA ARG A 569 -10.33 7.90 18.40
C ARG A 569 -10.73 6.54 18.94
N SER A 570 -11.87 6.04 18.50
CA SER A 570 -12.24 4.64 18.68
C SER A 570 -12.11 3.93 17.34
N LEU A 571 -11.27 2.89 17.28
CA LEU A 571 -10.96 2.18 16.05
C LEU A 571 -11.93 1.01 15.75
N ASN A 572 -12.82 0.66 16.69
CA ASN A 572 -13.82 -0.40 16.52
C ASN A 572 -15.22 0.21 16.39
N GLY A 573 -15.82 0.07 15.21
CA GLY A 573 -17.09 0.72 14.83
C GLY A 573 -18.35 0.29 15.57
N ASP A 574 -18.31 -0.67 16.51
CA ASP A 574 -19.56 -1.31 17.01
C ASP A 574 -19.54 -1.86 18.45
N SER A 575 -18.55 -1.56 19.30
CA SER A 575 -18.59 -2.12 20.67
C SER A 575 -19.60 -1.36 21.56
N LYS A 576 -20.59 -2.10 22.11
CA LYS A 576 -21.56 -1.63 23.13
C LYS A 576 -20.92 -1.09 24.43
N ARG A 577 -19.59 -1.16 24.57
CA ARG A 577 -18.79 -0.62 25.67
C ARG A 577 -17.54 0.04 25.10
N ILE A 578 -17.65 1.31 24.72
CA ILE A 578 -16.48 2.17 24.47
C ILE A 578 -16.25 2.95 25.76
N ASN A 579 -15.03 2.85 26.28
CA ASN A 579 -14.65 3.61 27.45
C ASN A 579 -14.70 5.11 27.13
N SER A 580 -15.32 5.87 28.02
CA SER A 580 -15.64 7.27 27.80
C SER A 580 -14.70 8.16 28.60
N ILE A 581 -14.31 9.28 27.99
CA ILE A 581 -13.68 10.39 28.69
C ILE A 581 -14.81 11.26 29.23
N TYR A 582 -14.84 11.45 30.55
CA TYR A 582 -15.80 12.32 31.23
C TYR A 582 -15.12 13.62 31.65
N LEU A 583 -15.86 14.71 31.51
CA LEU A 583 -15.46 16.05 31.93
C LEU A 583 -16.49 16.56 32.96
N PRO A 584 -16.50 16.02 34.19
CA PRO A 584 -17.56 16.29 35.17
C PRO A 584 -17.62 17.76 35.61
N LYS A 585 -16.51 18.49 35.50
CA LYS A 585 -16.41 19.94 35.78
C LYS A 585 -16.38 20.79 34.51
N GLY A 586 -16.70 20.22 33.35
CA GLY A 586 -16.50 20.87 32.05
C GLY A 586 -15.03 20.90 31.62
N LEU A 587 -14.75 21.67 30.56
CA LEU A 587 -13.42 21.92 30.01
C LEU A 587 -13.22 23.43 29.87
N GLU A 588 -12.22 23.98 30.55
CA GLU A 588 -11.96 25.43 30.60
C GLU A 588 -11.04 25.90 29.46
N PHE A 589 -10.17 25.03 28.96
CA PHE A 589 -9.09 25.41 28.06
C PHE A 589 -8.75 24.32 27.04
N LEU A 590 -8.54 24.75 25.79
CA LEU A 590 -7.87 23.98 24.74
C LEU A 590 -6.71 24.83 24.17
N PRO A 591 -5.55 24.24 23.87
CA PRO A 591 -4.41 24.99 23.32
C PRO A 591 -4.69 25.56 21.92
N ASN A 592 -4.43 26.86 21.71
CA ASN A 592 -4.63 27.52 20.41
C ASN A 592 -3.62 27.07 19.33
N ASN A 593 -2.57 26.33 19.70
CA ASN A 593 -1.62 25.75 18.75
C ASN A 593 -2.16 24.48 18.07
N LEU A 594 -3.33 23.97 18.48
CA LEU A 594 -3.94 22.77 17.91
C LEU A 594 -4.15 22.91 16.40
N ARG A 595 -3.54 22.01 15.63
CA ARG A 595 -3.73 21.83 14.19
C ARG A 595 -4.71 20.70 13.89
N TYR A 596 -4.72 19.65 14.71
CA TYR A 596 -5.57 18.47 14.51
C TYR A 596 -6.28 18.06 15.79
N LEU A 597 -7.61 18.07 15.75
CA LEU A 597 -8.46 17.71 16.88
C LEU A 597 -9.44 16.60 16.51
N VAL A 598 -9.15 15.37 16.91
CA VAL A 598 -10.10 14.26 16.80
C VAL A 598 -10.54 13.89 18.19
N TRP A 599 -11.84 13.98 18.48
CA TRP A 599 -12.37 13.59 19.78
C TRP A 599 -13.72 12.90 19.62
N ASN A 600 -13.68 11.58 19.45
CA ASN A 600 -14.89 10.77 19.36
C ASN A 600 -15.64 10.77 20.71
N ARG A 601 -16.96 10.90 20.67
CA ARG A 601 -17.83 10.98 21.86
C ARG A 601 -17.44 12.09 22.83
N TYR A 602 -17.07 13.25 22.29
CA TYR A 602 -16.84 14.43 23.12
C TYR A 602 -18.07 14.71 24.01
N PRO A 603 -17.88 14.81 25.34
CA PRO A 603 -18.99 14.72 26.30
C PRO A 603 -19.76 16.03 26.50
N LEU A 604 -19.19 17.18 26.13
CA LEU A 604 -19.80 18.49 26.35
C LEU A 604 -20.60 18.96 25.12
N GLU A 605 -21.57 19.83 25.37
CA GLU A 605 -22.45 20.41 24.33
C GLU A 605 -21.79 21.50 23.49
N SER A 606 -20.65 22.04 23.96
CA SER A 606 -19.88 23.07 23.28
C SER A 606 -18.39 22.98 23.62
N LEU A 607 -17.56 23.60 22.76
CA LEU A 607 -16.14 23.79 23.01
C LEU A 607 -15.90 24.92 24.02
N PRO A 608 -14.74 24.95 24.72
CA PRO A 608 -14.40 26.04 25.63
C PRO A 608 -14.48 27.39 24.92
N SER A 609 -15.12 28.38 25.55
CA SER A 609 -15.32 29.71 24.97
C SER A 609 -14.02 30.49 24.74
N THR A 610 -12.94 30.09 25.41
CA THR A 610 -11.59 30.65 25.31
C THR A 610 -10.79 30.10 24.12
N PHE A 611 -11.24 29.01 23.51
CA PHE A 611 -10.52 28.35 22.42
C PHE A 611 -10.69 29.13 21.11
N CYS A 612 -9.56 29.55 20.52
CA CYS A 612 -9.51 30.24 19.24
C CYS A 612 -8.91 29.27 18.20
N PRO A 613 -9.71 28.78 17.23
CA PRO A 613 -9.32 27.73 16.30
C PRO A 613 -8.55 28.25 15.08
N ASP A 614 -7.93 29.43 15.13
CA ASP A 614 -7.34 30.12 13.98
C ASP A 614 -6.31 29.25 13.23
N ASN A 615 -5.60 28.39 13.96
CA ASN A 615 -4.61 27.48 13.39
C ASN A 615 -5.14 26.07 13.09
N LEU A 616 -6.43 25.80 13.33
CA LEU A 616 -6.97 24.44 13.29
C LEU A 616 -7.16 23.98 11.84
N PHE A 617 -6.35 23.01 11.41
CA PHE A 617 -6.44 22.40 10.08
C PHE A 617 -7.67 21.48 9.96
N GLU A 618 -7.85 20.58 10.93
CA GLU A 618 -8.96 19.63 10.91
C GLU A 618 -9.48 19.31 12.31
N ILE A 619 -10.80 19.17 12.40
CA ILE A 619 -11.53 18.76 13.59
C ILE A 619 -12.56 17.68 13.25
N SER A 620 -12.57 16.60 14.03
CA SER A 620 -13.51 15.49 13.89
C SER A 620 -14.03 15.05 15.25
N MET A 621 -15.30 15.35 15.53
CA MET A 621 -16.00 14.97 16.77
C MET A 621 -17.14 14.01 16.46
N ARG A 622 -16.81 12.76 16.11
CA ARG A 622 -17.84 11.77 15.77
C ARG A 622 -18.59 11.31 17.01
N HIS A 623 -19.92 11.20 16.91
CA HIS A 623 -20.81 10.78 18.01
C HIS A 623 -20.69 11.64 19.28
N SER A 624 -20.37 12.93 19.14
CA SER A 624 -20.28 13.88 20.25
C SER A 624 -21.65 14.45 20.64
N ASN A 625 -21.72 15.00 21.85
CA ASN A 625 -22.87 15.79 22.32
C ASN A 625 -22.83 17.26 21.87
N VAL A 626 -21.84 17.66 21.05
CA VAL A 626 -21.69 19.05 20.60
C VAL A 626 -22.90 19.48 19.78
N GLU A 627 -23.71 20.38 20.33
CA GLU A 627 -24.83 21.04 19.66
C GLU A 627 -24.41 22.40 19.08
N ARG A 628 -23.42 23.06 19.70
CA ARG A 628 -22.97 24.40 19.34
C ARG A 628 -21.44 24.45 19.31
N LEU A 629 -20.86 24.85 18.18
CA LEU A 629 -19.42 25.04 18.07
C LEU A 629 -18.94 26.23 18.93
N TRP A 630 -19.73 27.31 19.01
CA TRP A 630 -19.37 28.55 19.73
C TRP A 630 -20.60 29.23 20.35
N HIS A 631 -20.38 30.00 21.43
CA HIS A 631 -21.44 30.71 22.14
C HIS A 631 -21.83 32.07 21.51
N GLY A 632 -20.96 32.73 20.72
CA GLY A 632 -21.21 34.05 20.13
C GLY A 632 -20.78 34.19 18.66
N VAL A 633 -21.22 35.27 18.00
CA VAL A 633 -20.71 35.71 16.70
C VAL A 633 -19.53 36.66 16.99
N GLN A 634 -18.30 36.20 16.78
CA GLN A 634 -17.06 36.98 16.83
C GLN A 634 -16.97 37.90 15.60
N GLN A 635 -16.20 38.97 15.73
CA GLN A 635 -16.02 39.99 14.68
C GLN A 635 -15.35 39.43 13.41
N ASN A 636 -14.44 38.46 13.59
CA ASN A 636 -13.74 37.74 12.53
C ASN A 636 -13.87 36.24 12.78
N PHE A 637 -14.05 35.45 11.72
CA PHE A 637 -14.08 34.00 11.77
C PHE A 637 -13.37 33.41 10.56
N ASP A 638 -12.40 32.54 10.80
CA ASP A 638 -11.84 31.71 9.75
C ASP A 638 -12.79 30.54 9.46
N ILE A 639 -13.17 30.39 8.20
CA ILE A 639 -14.06 29.32 7.75
C ILE A 639 -13.23 28.03 7.61
N PRO A 640 -13.58 26.93 8.30
CA PRO A 640 -12.84 25.67 8.23
C PRO A 640 -12.66 25.17 6.80
N ASN A 641 -11.53 24.50 6.56
CA ASN A 641 -11.18 24.02 5.22
C ASN A 641 -12.00 22.81 4.74
N THR A 642 -12.65 22.08 5.66
CA THR A 642 -13.45 20.90 5.33
C THR A 642 -14.90 21.27 4.99
N GLU A 643 -15.45 20.66 3.95
CA GLU A 643 -16.76 20.99 3.40
C GLU A 643 -17.91 20.77 4.41
N VAL A 644 -17.83 19.70 5.20
CA VAL A 644 -18.84 19.35 6.22
C VAL A 644 -18.90 20.38 7.34
N MET A 645 -17.74 20.80 7.87
CA MET A 645 -17.66 21.83 8.91
C MET A 645 -18.02 23.20 8.36
N ARG A 646 -17.54 23.54 7.14
CA ARG A 646 -17.92 24.76 6.44
C ARG A 646 -19.43 24.86 6.31
N ARG A 647 -20.10 23.80 5.84
CA ARG A 647 -21.56 23.81 5.66
C ARG A 647 -22.30 23.91 6.99
N LYS A 648 -21.91 23.14 8.01
CA LYS A 648 -22.52 23.22 9.35
C LYS A 648 -22.31 24.59 10.00
N MET A 649 -21.10 25.13 9.92
CA MET A 649 -20.78 26.46 10.45
C MET A 649 -21.51 27.56 9.71
N LEU A 650 -21.50 27.56 8.37
CA LEU A 650 -22.23 28.54 7.56
C LEU A 650 -23.75 28.44 7.78
N SER A 651 -24.30 27.23 7.93
CA SER A 651 -25.72 27.04 8.25
C SER A 651 -26.08 27.57 9.65
N ALA A 652 -25.24 27.29 10.65
CA ALA A 652 -25.41 27.81 12.01
C ALA A 652 -25.27 29.34 12.06
N LEU A 653 -24.29 29.91 11.35
CA LEU A 653 -24.09 31.35 11.21
C LEU A 653 -25.29 31.99 10.50
N ALA A 654 -25.74 31.42 9.38
CA ALA A 654 -26.90 31.92 8.64
C ALA A 654 -28.17 31.89 9.49
N THR A 655 -28.36 30.85 10.30
CA THR A 655 -29.50 30.72 11.22
C THR A 655 -29.43 31.77 12.33
N ARG A 656 -28.29 31.88 13.03
CA ARG A 656 -28.12 32.91 14.08
C ARG A 656 -28.25 34.33 13.53
N TRP A 657 -27.73 34.59 12.34
CA TRP A 657 -27.89 35.88 11.67
C TRP A 657 -29.34 36.18 11.30
N ARG A 658 -30.10 35.17 10.86
CA ARG A 658 -31.52 35.28 10.59
C ARG A 658 -32.30 35.57 11.87
N ASP A 659 -32.02 34.85 12.95
CA ASP A 659 -32.69 35.00 14.24
C ASP A 659 -32.40 36.37 14.84
N PHE A 660 -31.15 36.84 14.76
CA PHE A 660 -30.75 38.16 15.21
C PHE A 660 -31.48 39.28 14.43
N LYS A 661 -31.55 39.19 13.09
CA LYS A 661 -32.33 40.15 12.28
C LYS A 661 -33.83 40.10 12.62
N THR A 662 -34.36 38.92 12.93
CA THR A 662 -35.76 38.75 13.32
C THR A 662 -36.03 39.42 14.66
N PHE A 663 -35.16 39.20 15.64
CA PHE A 663 -35.19 39.86 16.94
C PHE A 663 -35.12 41.38 16.79
N LEU A 664 -34.18 41.93 16.02
CA LEU A 664 -34.09 43.37 15.75
C LEU A 664 -35.38 43.91 15.12
N THR A 665 -35.98 43.15 14.20
CA THR A 665 -37.23 43.55 13.54
C THR A 665 -38.41 43.54 14.53
N GLN A 666 -38.52 42.52 15.37
CA GLN A 666 -39.62 42.36 16.32
C GLN A 666 -39.53 43.35 17.47
N GLU A 667 -38.36 43.56 18.05
CA GLU A 667 -38.19 44.39 19.26
C GLU A 667 -37.98 45.87 18.92
N TYR A 668 -37.09 46.17 17.96
CA TYR A 668 -36.59 47.53 17.70
C TYR A 668 -37.23 48.20 16.48
N VAL A 669 -37.91 47.46 15.59
CA VAL A 669 -38.63 48.06 14.45
C VAL A 669 -40.13 48.14 14.70
N PHE A 670 -40.74 47.06 15.21
CA PHE A 670 -42.20 46.96 15.37
C PHE A 670 -42.66 46.70 16.82
N GLY A 671 -41.73 46.60 17.78
CA GLY A 671 -42.00 46.20 19.14
C GLY A 671 -41.91 47.34 20.14
N GLU A 672 -41.87 46.99 21.42
CA GLU A 672 -41.90 47.94 22.53
C GLU A 672 -40.68 48.87 22.56
N ARG A 673 -39.55 48.47 21.93
CA ARG A 673 -38.30 49.23 21.90
C ARG A 673 -38.12 50.06 20.62
N GLN A 674 -39.19 50.37 19.90
CA GLN A 674 -39.14 51.14 18.64
C GLN A 674 -38.50 52.54 18.73
N ASN A 675 -38.42 53.10 19.96
CA ASN A 675 -37.80 54.40 20.25
C ASN A 675 -36.35 54.29 20.73
N GLU A 676 -35.81 53.07 20.89
CA GLU A 676 -34.42 52.81 21.26
C GLU A 676 -33.57 52.50 20.03
N THR A 677 -32.25 52.77 20.11
CA THR A 677 -31.29 52.36 19.09
C THR A 677 -30.49 51.13 19.53
N PRO A 678 -30.40 50.07 18.71
CA PRO A 678 -29.53 48.92 18.96
C PRO A 678 -28.05 49.21 18.68
N CYS A 679 -27.71 50.35 18.05
CA CYS A 679 -26.37 50.65 17.53
C CYS A 679 -25.26 50.51 18.59
N LEU A 680 -25.38 51.19 19.73
CA LEU A 680 -24.40 51.12 20.83
C LEU A 680 -24.27 49.73 21.44
N LYS A 681 -25.39 49.01 21.57
CA LYS A 681 -25.44 47.71 22.26
C LYS A 681 -24.86 46.58 21.41
N TYR A 682 -25.08 46.63 20.10
CA TYR A 682 -24.70 45.56 19.17
C TYR A 682 -23.61 45.99 18.17
N GLN A 683 -23.02 47.17 18.36
CA GLN A 683 -21.98 47.75 17.50
C GLN A 683 -22.39 47.84 16.03
N ILE A 684 -23.66 48.14 15.77
CA ILE A 684 -24.19 48.39 14.42
C ILE A 684 -23.96 49.87 14.13
N THR A 685 -23.47 50.22 12.95
CA THR A 685 -23.33 51.64 12.58
C THR A 685 -24.71 52.27 12.41
N ASP A 686 -24.83 53.57 12.66
CA ASP A 686 -26.11 54.27 12.50
C ASP A 686 -26.63 54.17 11.06
N GLU A 687 -25.73 54.19 10.06
CA GLU A 687 -26.06 54.04 8.64
C GLU A 687 -26.64 52.65 8.32
N GLU A 688 -26.03 51.58 8.81
CA GLU A 688 -26.53 50.21 8.65
C GLU A 688 -27.88 50.02 9.33
N TRP A 689 -28.06 50.61 10.51
CA TRP A 689 -29.33 50.53 11.23
C TRP A 689 -30.45 51.28 10.51
N ILE A 690 -30.17 52.49 10.01
CA ILE A 690 -31.11 53.27 9.20
C ILE A 690 -31.52 52.48 7.95
N GLN A 691 -30.54 51.90 7.24
CA GLN A 691 -30.81 51.09 6.05
C GLN A 691 -31.62 49.84 6.39
N PHE A 692 -31.27 49.12 7.46
CA PHE A 692 -32.01 47.94 7.90
C PHE A 692 -33.46 48.29 8.26
N ARG A 693 -33.71 49.35 9.03
CA ARG A 693 -35.06 49.82 9.35
C ARG A 693 -35.85 50.18 8.10
N ALA A 694 -35.25 50.92 7.17
CA ALA A 694 -35.89 51.31 5.92
C ALA A 694 -36.35 50.08 5.12
N THR A 695 -35.53 49.02 5.04
CA THR A 695 -35.92 47.78 4.32
C THR A 695 -37.07 47.01 4.98
N ARG A 696 -37.28 47.16 6.29
CA ARG A 696 -38.36 46.50 7.03
C ARG A 696 -39.65 47.32 7.02
N LEU A 697 -39.53 48.63 6.88
CA LEU A 697 -40.66 49.56 6.72
C LEU A 697 -41.12 49.67 5.27
N ASP A 698 -40.38 49.11 4.31
CA ASP A 698 -40.78 49.05 2.91
C ASP A 698 -42.11 48.29 2.70
N SER A 699 -42.98 48.90 1.91
CA SER A 699 -44.33 48.41 1.62
C SER A 699 -44.35 47.01 0.98
N SER A 700 -43.36 46.68 0.14
CA SER A 700 -43.28 45.35 -0.50
C SER A 700 -42.87 44.26 0.49
N TRP A 701 -42.01 44.59 1.45
CA TRP A 701 -41.60 43.66 2.51
C TRP A 701 -42.75 43.42 3.49
N GLN A 702 -43.48 44.48 3.87
CA GLN A 702 -44.68 44.36 4.71
C GLN A 702 -45.76 43.49 4.04
N ALA A 703 -46.03 43.69 2.75
CA ALA A 703 -46.99 42.87 2.01
C ALA A 703 -46.61 41.38 2.00
N LYS A 704 -45.32 41.06 1.82
CA LYS A 704 -44.82 39.67 1.88
C LYS A 704 -44.94 39.07 3.28
N ARG A 705 -44.63 39.84 4.33
CA ARG A 705 -44.79 39.42 5.73
C ARG A 705 -46.26 39.13 6.05
N VAL A 706 -47.18 40.03 5.70
CA VAL A 706 -48.62 39.87 5.93
C VAL A 706 -49.16 38.67 5.14
N ALA A 707 -48.81 38.52 3.85
CA ALA A 707 -49.22 37.37 3.04
C ALA A 707 -48.68 36.02 3.56
N THR A 708 -47.54 36.03 4.25
CA THR A 708 -46.98 34.84 4.91
C THR A 708 -47.72 34.55 6.21
N GLN A 709 -48.02 35.57 7.02
CA GLN A 709 -48.87 35.44 8.21
C GLN A 709 -50.28 34.95 7.85
N GLU A 710 -50.86 35.41 6.74
CA GLU A 710 -52.15 34.94 6.21
C GLU A 710 -52.10 33.51 5.67
N ARG A 711 -50.99 33.09 5.05
CA ARG A 711 -50.82 31.68 4.66
C ARG A 711 -50.70 30.78 5.88
N GLN A 712 -50.06 31.26 6.93
CA GLN A 712 -49.89 30.52 8.17
C GLN A 712 -51.21 30.42 8.95
N SER A 713 -52.05 31.45 8.95
CA SER A 713 -53.41 31.38 9.51
C SER A 713 -54.36 30.47 8.71
N LYS A 714 -54.09 30.24 7.41
CA LYS A 714 -54.83 29.27 6.58
C LYS A 714 -54.44 27.80 6.80
N ASN A 715 -53.35 27.53 7.53
CA ASN A 715 -52.89 26.17 7.85
C ASN A 715 -53.46 25.60 9.17
N ASP A 716 -54.36 26.33 9.82
CA ASP A 716 -54.93 26.00 11.15
C ASP A 716 -55.91 24.78 11.13
N ALA A 717 -56.39 24.39 9.95
CA ALA A 717 -57.40 23.34 9.74
C ALA A 717 -56.97 22.28 8.71
N SER A 718 -55.77 21.71 8.88
CA SER A 718 -55.30 20.55 8.11
C SER A 718 -56.23 19.33 8.23
N HIS A 719 -56.42 18.59 7.13
CA HIS A 719 -57.14 17.30 7.09
C HIS A 719 -56.45 16.20 7.93
N LEU A 720 -55.15 16.33 8.22
CA LEU A 720 -54.34 15.36 8.97
C LEU A 720 -53.65 16.05 10.17
N LEU A 721 -53.71 15.42 11.35
CA LEU A 721 -52.85 15.78 12.48
C LEU A 721 -51.43 15.21 12.24
N SER A 722 -50.41 15.78 12.89
CA SER A 722 -49.06 15.21 12.86
C SER A 722 -49.05 13.85 13.59
N ARG A 723 -48.04 13.00 13.33
CA ARG A 723 -47.90 11.67 13.97
C ARG A 723 -47.97 11.74 15.50
N GLY A 724 -47.43 12.80 16.12
CA GLY A 724 -47.53 13.02 17.57
C GLY A 724 -48.89 13.57 18.03
N GLY A 725 -49.64 14.27 17.17
CA GLY A 725 -50.96 14.81 17.49
C GLY A 725 -52.05 13.74 17.58
N TYR A 726 -51.98 12.68 16.76
CA TYR A 726 -52.90 11.54 16.86
C TYR A 726 -52.63 10.67 18.10
N GLU A 727 -51.38 10.57 18.54
CA GLU A 727 -50.98 9.80 19.72
C GLU A 727 -51.49 10.46 21.01
N LEU A 728 -51.33 11.79 21.14
CA LEU A 728 -51.80 12.57 22.28
C LEU A 728 -53.33 12.53 22.45
N VAL A 729 -54.09 12.70 21.36
CA VAL A 729 -55.56 12.65 21.39
C VAL A 729 -56.07 11.25 21.69
N ARG A 730 -55.35 10.20 21.27
CA ARG A 730 -55.66 8.81 21.63
C ARG A 730 -55.44 8.55 23.11
N ILE A 731 -54.35 9.06 23.69
CA ILE A 731 -54.05 8.92 25.12
C ILE A 731 -55.09 9.66 25.98
N GLU A 732 -55.48 10.87 25.59
CA GLU A 732 -56.48 11.67 26.32
C GLU A 732 -57.91 11.11 26.21
N ALA A 733 -58.31 10.56 25.06
CA ALA A 733 -59.67 10.03 24.86
C ALA A 733 -59.88 8.63 25.47
N SER A 734 -58.83 7.83 25.65
CA SER A 734 -58.94 6.44 26.12
C SER A 734 -58.53 6.22 27.57
N GLY A 735 -57.79 7.14 28.20
CA GLY A 735 -57.45 7.08 29.63
C GLY A 735 -56.60 5.86 30.05
N VAL A 736 -55.97 5.13 29.11
CA VAL A 736 -55.23 3.89 29.36
C VAL A 736 -53.87 3.90 28.62
N GLU A 737 -52.79 3.49 29.29
CA GLU A 737 -51.39 3.48 28.79
C GLU A 737 -51.05 2.34 27.79
N SER A 738 -52.03 1.63 27.23
CA SER A 738 -51.80 0.53 26.28
C SER A 738 -53.04 0.23 25.43
N ILE A 739 -52.90 0.27 24.10
CA ILE A 739 -54.01 0.07 23.15
C ILE A 739 -53.70 -1.13 22.24
N ASP A 740 -54.00 -2.33 22.72
CA ASP A 740 -54.34 -3.45 21.85
C ASP A 740 -55.85 -3.69 22.03
N HIS A 741 -56.64 -3.34 21.00
CA HIS A 741 -58.09 -3.57 20.83
C HIS A 741 -59.10 -2.50 21.29
N VAL A 742 -58.94 -1.24 20.87
CA VAL A 742 -60.06 -0.26 20.85
C VAL A 742 -60.34 0.19 19.41
N ASP A 743 -61.59 0.07 18.96
CA ASP A 743 -62.02 0.62 17.67
C ASP A 743 -61.77 2.13 17.64
N SER A 744 -61.01 2.61 16.64
CA SER A 744 -60.70 4.05 16.56
C SER A 744 -61.97 4.85 16.28
N PRO A 745 -62.22 5.95 17.04
CA PRO A 745 -63.33 6.83 16.76
C PRO A 745 -63.23 7.43 15.34
N PRO A 746 -64.36 7.82 14.73
CA PRO A 746 -64.39 8.45 13.43
C PRO A 746 -63.43 9.64 13.33
N ARG A 747 -62.78 9.79 12.17
CA ARG A 747 -61.76 10.81 11.90
C ARG A 747 -62.20 12.25 12.22
N TYR A 748 -63.49 12.57 12.02
CA TYR A 748 -64.03 13.89 12.32
C TYR A 748 -64.08 14.17 13.83
N GLU A 749 -64.29 13.16 14.67
CA GLU A 749 -64.30 13.28 16.14
C GLU A 749 -62.88 13.53 16.67
N MET A 750 -61.90 12.79 16.14
CA MET A 750 -60.48 13.03 16.45
C MET A 750 -60.02 14.43 16.03
N TRP A 751 -60.55 14.93 14.90
CA TRP A 751 -60.23 16.26 14.39
C TRP A 751 -60.82 17.37 15.26
N ILE A 752 -62.04 17.19 15.78
CA ILE A 752 -62.70 18.08 16.75
C ILE A 752 -61.93 18.06 18.08
N ALA A 753 -61.65 16.89 18.63
CA ALA A 753 -60.95 16.76 19.91
C ALA A 753 -59.58 17.46 19.91
N ALA A 754 -58.79 17.30 18.84
CA ALA A 754 -57.49 17.97 18.69
C ALA A 754 -57.57 19.50 18.62
N ARG A 755 -58.76 20.05 18.41
CA ARG A 755 -59.02 21.49 18.23
C ARG A 755 -59.93 22.04 19.31
N THR A 756 -60.24 21.27 20.34
CA THR A 756 -60.94 21.71 21.54
C THR A 756 -59.91 21.90 22.65
N LYS A 757 -59.81 23.11 23.18
CA LYS A 757 -58.95 23.41 24.33
C LYS A 757 -59.53 22.77 25.59
N SER A 758 -58.73 22.66 26.64
CA SER A 758 -59.14 22.12 27.95
C SER A 758 -60.33 22.84 28.61
N ASN A 759 -60.64 24.08 28.18
CA ASN A 759 -61.79 24.85 28.64
C ASN A 759 -63.06 24.66 27.78
N GLY A 760 -63.05 23.74 26.81
CA GLY A 760 -64.17 23.44 25.92
C GLY A 760 -64.31 24.37 24.71
N GLN A 761 -63.47 25.38 24.56
CA GLN A 761 -63.50 26.28 23.38
C GLN A 761 -62.61 25.77 22.25
N MET A 762 -62.97 26.09 21.00
CA MET A 762 -62.19 25.72 19.82
C MET A 762 -60.87 26.51 19.73
N THR A 763 -59.84 25.93 19.08
CA THR A 763 -58.52 26.54 18.89
C THR A 763 -58.56 27.82 18.08
N SER A 764 -59.48 27.91 17.12
CA SER A 764 -59.76 29.12 16.33
C SER A 764 -61.22 29.19 15.86
N GLU A 765 -61.66 30.40 15.47
CA GLU A 765 -63.01 30.62 14.93
C GLU A 765 -63.25 29.81 13.65
N PHE A 766 -62.21 29.61 12.85
CA PHE A 766 -62.28 28.76 11.66
C PHE A 766 -62.48 27.28 12.02
N ALA A 767 -61.82 26.79 13.09
CA ALA A 767 -62.05 25.44 13.59
C ALA A 767 -63.48 25.25 14.12
N ARG A 768 -64.04 26.27 14.77
CA ARG A 768 -65.43 26.30 15.23
C ARG A 768 -66.42 26.14 14.08
N VAL A 769 -66.25 26.92 13.00
CA VAL A 769 -67.11 26.85 11.81
C VAL A 769 -67.07 25.48 11.12
N VAL A 770 -65.90 24.83 11.11
CA VAL A 770 -65.77 23.48 10.54
C VAL A 770 -66.41 22.42 11.45
N ALA A 771 -66.29 22.56 12.78
CA ALA A 771 -66.95 21.67 13.73
C ALA A 771 -68.48 21.75 13.62
N ASP A 772 -69.06 22.94 13.53
CA ASP A 772 -70.51 23.14 13.34
C ASP A 772 -71.00 22.45 12.05
N LYS A 773 -70.20 22.48 10.97
CA LYS A 773 -70.50 21.78 9.71
C LYS A 773 -70.40 20.26 9.81
N ILE A 774 -69.44 19.75 10.59
CA ILE A 774 -69.31 18.31 10.85
C ILE A 774 -70.58 17.81 11.54
N GLU A 775 -71.06 18.52 12.57
CA GLU A 775 -72.25 18.14 13.32
C GLU A 775 -73.50 18.04 12.42
N GLY A 776 -73.73 19.04 11.56
CA GLY A 776 -74.83 18.99 10.59
C GLY A 776 -74.72 17.87 9.55
N LEU A 777 -73.50 17.50 9.13
CA LEU A 777 -73.27 16.37 8.21
C LEU A 777 -73.44 15.01 8.89
N VAL A 778 -73.12 14.90 10.18
CA VAL A 778 -73.37 13.69 10.99
C VAL A 778 -74.88 13.47 11.16
N GLU A 779 -75.66 14.51 11.42
CA GLU A 779 -77.13 14.45 11.46
C GLU A 779 -77.73 14.02 10.11
N GLN A 780 -77.22 14.56 9.00
CA GLN A 780 -77.66 14.18 7.66
C GLN A 780 -77.33 12.71 7.32
N THR A 781 -76.24 12.17 7.89
CA THR A 781 -75.85 10.77 7.74
C THR A 781 -76.79 9.84 8.50
N THR A 782 -77.21 10.21 9.71
CA THR A 782 -78.13 9.43 10.54
C THR A 782 -79.55 9.39 9.96
N HIS A 783 -79.97 10.43 9.23
CA HIS A 783 -81.25 10.46 8.51
C HIS A 783 -81.20 9.84 7.10
N GLY A 784 -80.06 9.28 6.69
CA GLY A 784 -79.88 8.62 5.38
C GLY A 784 -79.85 9.59 4.18
N SER A 785 -79.70 10.89 4.42
CA SER A 785 -79.65 11.94 3.39
C SER A 785 -78.23 12.24 2.88
N PHE A 786 -77.21 11.79 3.62
CA PHE A 786 -75.80 11.88 3.23
C PHE A 786 -75.12 10.53 3.44
N PHE A 787 -74.49 9.98 2.40
CA PHE A 787 -73.73 8.73 2.48
C PHE A 787 -72.24 9.03 2.29
N PRO A 788 -71.43 9.05 3.37
CA PRO A 788 -70.00 9.26 3.23
C PRO A 788 -69.38 8.12 2.42
N HIS A 789 -68.73 8.43 1.30
CA HIS A 789 -68.10 7.43 0.44
C HIS A 789 -66.69 7.83 0.03
N GLY A 790 -65.75 6.89 0.19
CA GLY A 790 -64.39 7.03 -0.32
C GLY A 790 -63.67 8.26 0.23
N ARG A 791 -63.43 9.28 -0.62
CA ARG A 791 -62.70 10.51 -0.30
C ARG A 791 -63.60 11.66 0.21
N ASP A 792 -64.91 11.53 0.05
CA ASP A 792 -65.89 12.54 0.45
C ASP A 792 -66.54 12.15 1.79
N ASP A 793 -65.70 11.99 2.81
CA ASP A 793 -66.18 11.77 4.18
C ASP A 793 -66.67 13.07 4.82
N ILE A 794 -67.31 12.94 5.99
CA ILE A 794 -67.89 14.05 6.76
C ILE A 794 -66.86 15.18 6.99
N LEU A 795 -65.62 14.83 7.34
CA LEU A 795 -64.57 15.81 7.62
C LEU A 795 -64.12 16.57 6.36
N THR A 796 -63.91 15.84 5.26
CA THR A 796 -63.48 16.41 3.98
C THR A 796 -64.55 17.34 3.42
N THR A 797 -65.82 16.93 3.56
CA THR A 797 -66.99 17.72 3.16
C THR A 797 -67.15 18.98 4.03
N ALA A 798 -66.93 18.89 5.34
CA ALA A 798 -67.01 20.04 6.25
C ALA A 798 -65.89 21.09 6.01
N ILE A 799 -64.67 20.63 5.70
CA ILE A 799 -63.53 21.50 5.39
C ILE A 799 -63.69 22.20 4.03
N GLY A 800 -64.43 21.59 3.10
CA GLY A 800 -64.77 22.18 1.80
C GLY A 800 -63.60 22.26 0.81
N ARG A 801 -62.56 21.45 1.02
CA ARG A 801 -61.41 21.31 0.11
C ARG A 801 -61.12 19.82 -0.14
N PRO A 802 -60.79 19.42 -1.37
CA PRO A 802 -60.46 18.02 -1.66
C PRO A 802 -59.12 17.63 -1.01
N GLU A 803 -59.10 16.45 -0.38
CA GLU A 803 -57.88 15.84 0.17
C GLU A 803 -56.89 15.52 -0.98
N HIS A 804 -55.62 15.93 -0.87
CA HIS A 804 -54.62 15.72 -1.92
C HIS A 804 -54.49 14.22 -2.30
N ALA A 805 -54.63 13.92 -3.60
CA ALA A 805 -54.53 12.57 -4.16
C ALA A 805 -53.07 12.09 -4.19
N GLY A 806 -52.54 11.65 -3.04
CA GLY A 806 -51.16 11.15 -2.97
C GLY A 806 -50.82 10.26 -1.77
N ARG A 807 -51.76 9.96 -0.87
CA ARG A 807 -51.53 9.04 0.26
C ARG A 807 -52.79 8.21 0.54
N VAL A 808 -52.64 6.88 0.59
CA VAL A 808 -53.72 5.91 0.77
C VAL A 808 -54.30 6.00 2.19
N ARG A 809 -55.64 6.02 2.30
CA ARG A 809 -56.40 5.97 3.57
C ARG A 809 -56.20 4.62 4.24
N GLY A 810 -56.00 4.61 5.56
CA GLY A 810 -55.90 3.39 6.36
C GLY A 810 -57.18 2.57 6.31
N ILE A 811 -57.04 1.26 6.07
CA ILE A 811 -58.07 0.23 6.28
C ILE A 811 -57.47 -0.81 7.23
N GLY A 812 -58.21 -1.15 8.29
CA GLY A 812 -57.85 -2.10 9.33
C GLY A 812 -57.88 -3.56 8.84
N GLY A 813 -57.09 -4.42 9.49
CA GLY A 813 -56.68 -5.74 9.01
C GLY A 813 -57.71 -6.88 9.06
N SER A 814 -59.00 -6.63 8.78
CA SER A 814 -60.04 -7.68 8.85
C SER A 814 -60.86 -7.92 7.57
N TRP A 815 -60.54 -7.28 6.44
CA TRP A 815 -61.18 -7.55 5.14
C TRP A 815 -60.19 -8.10 4.13
N SER A 816 -60.53 -9.20 3.44
CA SER A 816 -59.69 -9.78 2.39
C SER A 816 -60.17 -9.36 1.00
N HIS A 817 -59.25 -9.31 0.03
CA HIS A 817 -59.55 -8.97 -1.37
C HIS A 817 -60.57 -9.91 -2.05
N ARG A 818 -60.83 -11.10 -1.50
CA ARG A 818 -61.83 -12.06 -2.02
C ARG A 818 -63.27 -11.61 -1.71
N ASP A 819 -63.47 -10.88 -0.62
CA ASP A 819 -64.79 -10.41 -0.19
C ASP A 819 -65.30 -9.23 -1.05
N TYR A 820 -64.44 -8.65 -1.89
CA TYR A 820 -64.78 -7.58 -2.81
C TYR A 820 -65.14 -8.09 -4.23
N PHE A 821 -64.75 -9.32 -4.59
CA PHE A 821 -64.90 -9.85 -5.94
C PHE A 821 -65.09 -11.38 -5.96
N ASP A 822 -66.32 -11.88 -5.89
CA ASP A 822 -66.63 -13.28 -6.27
C ASP A 822 -67.67 -13.36 -7.41
N ALA A 823 -67.44 -14.34 -8.31
CA ALA A 823 -68.03 -14.55 -9.64
C ALA A 823 -69.28 -15.50 -9.65
N PRO A 824 -69.94 -15.76 -10.82
CA PRO A 824 -69.91 -17.13 -11.42
C PRO A 824 -70.18 -17.21 -12.97
N PRO A 825 -70.26 -18.39 -13.66
CA PRO A 825 -69.48 -19.65 -13.57
C PRO A 825 -69.05 -20.29 -14.94
N SER A 826 -68.12 -21.26 -14.87
CA SER A 826 -68.16 -22.62 -15.49
C SER A 826 -67.16 -23.05 -16.58
N ARG A 827 -66.69 -24.31 -16.37
CA ARG A 827 -66.11 -25.35 -17.28
C ARG A 827 -64.65 -25.17 -17.76
N SER A 828 -63.81 -26.19 -17.90
CA SER A 828 -63.74 -27.62 -17.50
C SER A 828 -62.41 -28.17 -18.03
N ASN A 829 -61.80 -29.14 -17.32
CA ASN A 829 -60.89 -30.20 -17.84
C ASN A 829 -59.49 -29.75 -18.32
N THR A 830 -58.37 -30.46 -18.24
CA THR A 830 -57.93 -31.82 -17.79
C THR A 830 -56.38 -31.79 -17.96
N VAL A 831 -55.58 -32.18 -16.96
CA VAL A 831 -54.78 -33.46 -16.89
C VAL A 831 -53.34 -33.40 -17.43
N ASP A 832 -52.44 -34.00 -16.62
CA ASP A 832 -51.11 -34.60 -16.87
C ASP A 832 -49.86 -33.72 -17.12
N SER A 833 -48.63 -34.12 -16.78
CA SER A 833 -48.01 -35.05 -15.81
C SER A 833 -46.48 -34.97 -16.00
N CYS A 834 -45.70 -35.42 -15.00
CA CYS A 834 -44.28 -35.88 -15.08
C CYS A 834 -43.17 -34.87 -15.44
N SER A 835 -41.92 -34.97 -14.96
CA SER A 835 -41.25 -35.83 -13.98
C SER A 835 -39.79 -35.35 -13.80
N THR A 836 -39.33 -35.33 -12.54
CA THR A 836 -37.99 -35.70 -12.02
C THR A 836 -36.71 -35.48 -12.84
N LYS A 837 -35.72 -34.81 -12.23
CA LYS A 837 -34.54 -35.49 -11.63
C LYS A 837 -33.62 -34.53 -10.88
N THR A 838 -33.32 -34.92 -9.64
CA THR A 838 -32.30 -34.46 -8.71
C THR A 838 -30.92 -35.03 -9.06
N PHE A 839 -29.86 -34.27 -8.73
CA PHE A 839 -28.53 -34.67 -8.22
C PHE A 839 -27.72 -33.36 -8.11
N GLY A 840 -26.99 -33.02 -7.07
CA GLY A 840 -26.58 -33.66 -5.83
C GLY A 840 -25.54 -32.73 -5.18
N ASP A 841 -25.59 -32.64 -3.87
CA ASP A 841 -24.81 -31.73 -3.02
C ASP A 841 -23.29 -31.92 -3.08
N ALA A 842 -22.57 -30.83 -2.84
CA ALA A 842 -21.38 -30.84 -1.96
C ALA A 842 -21.15 -29.44 -1.36
N ALA A 843 -21.50 -29.33 -0.08
CA ALA A 843 -21.09 -28.28 0.86
C ALA A 843 -19.58 -28.44 1.20
N PHE A 844 -18.83 -27.50 1.78
CA PHE A 844 -19.09 -26.77 3.02
C PHE A 844 -17.90 -25.81 3.33
N ILE A 845 -18.18 -24.77 4.14
CA ILE A 845 -17.34 -24.18 5.21
C ILE A 845 -16.62 -22.82 4.96
N THR A 846 -17.37 -21.78 5.38
CA THR A 846 -17.04 -20.69 6.33
C THR A 846 -16.02 -19.60 5.98
N GLY A 847 -16.45 -18.34 6.22
CA GLY A 847 -15.69 -17.50 7.17
C GLY A 847 -15.34 -16.07 6.77
N LYS A 848 -16.36 -15.19 6.79
CA LYS A 848 -16.34 -13.75 7.16
C LYS A 848 -15.67 -12.70 6.25
N GLU A 849 -16.56 -11.76 5.90
CA GLU A 849 -16.39 -10.48 5.22
C GLU A 849 -15.61 -9.42 6.01
N PRO A 850 -15.00 -8.43 5.33
CA PRO A 850 -14.71 -7.12 5.89
C PRO A 850 -15.90 -6.15 5.71
N VAL A 851 -16.06 -5.27 6.70
CA VAL A 851 -16.99 -4.14 6.76
C VAL A 851 -16.17 -2.86 6.55
N VAL A 852 -16.61 -1.98 5.65
CA VAL A 852 -16.17 -0.59 5.51
C VAL A 852 -17.45 0.24 5.33
N ASP A 853 -17.63 1.27 6.14
CA ASP A 853 -18.56 2.37 5.86
C ASP A 853 -17.76 3.69 5.74
N ASP A 854 -17.95 4.32 4.58
CA ASP A 854 -18.36 5.71 4.33
C ASP A 854 -17.69 6.87 5.08
N VAL A 855 -17.26 7.89 4.31
CA VAL A 855 -18.00 9.17 4.15
C VAL A 855 -17.12 10.09 3.28
N ASP A 856 -17.49 10.17 2.01
CA ASP A 856 -17.62 11.38 1.20
C ASP A 856 -18.98 11.15 0.51
N ILE A 857 -20.02 11.99 0.50
CA ILE A 857 -20.24 13.39 0.81
C ILE A 857 -21.78 13.52 0.75
N ALA A 858 -22.39 14.15 1.76
CA ALA A 858 -23.81 14.45 1.78
C ALA A 858 -24.14 15.64 0.86
N GLU A 859 -23.95 15.52 -0.46
CA GLU A 859 -24.59 16.37 -1.48
C GLU A 859 -25.49 15.52 -2.37
N ALA A 860 -26.42 14.81 -1.77
CA ALA A 860 -27.32 13.91 -2.49
C ALA A 860 -28.44 13.39 -1.58
N GLU A 861 -28.99 14.19 -0.66
CA GLU A 861 -30.03 13.68 0.26
C GLU A 861 -31.37 13.36 -0.43
N ASP A 862 -31.52 13.70 -1.71
CA ASP A 862 -32.61 13.20 -2.56
C ASP A 862 -32.11 12.38 -3.77
N HIS A 863 -30.96 11.70 -3.66
CA HIS A 863 -30.45 10.87 -4.76
C HIS A 863 -30.82 9.38 -4.57
N PRO A 864 -31.65 8.80 -5.45
CA PRO A 864 -32.13 7.42 -5.31
C PRO A 864 -31.02 6.36 -5.29
N ILE A 865 -29.88 6.62 -5.95
CA ILE A 865 -28.71 5.74 -5.95
C ILE A 865 -28.13 5.60 -4.53
N TYR A 866 -28.17 6.68 -3.73
CA TYR A 866 -27.65 6.64 -2.36
C TYR A 866 -28.52 5.77 -1.46
N ARG A 867 -29.85 5.81 -1.61
CA ARG A 867 -30.74 4.86 -0.93
C ARG A 867 -30.53 3.41 -1.39
N LEU A 868 -30.22 3.16 -2.67
CA LEU A 868 -29.87 1.82 -3.15
C LEU A 868 -28.61 1.29 -2.45
N LEU A 869 -27.59 2.15 -2.24
CA LEU A 869 -26.38 1.81 -1.49
C LEU A 869 -26.69 1.40 -0.04
N THR A 870 -27.66 2.05 0.61
CA THR A 870 -28.07 1.69 1.98
C THR A 870 -28.77 0.32 2.11
N ILE A 871 -29.22 -0.28 1.00
CA ILE A 871 -29.86 -1.61 0.98
C ILE A 871 -28.85 -2.73 0.69
N LEU A 872 -27.66 -2.41 0.16
CA LEU A 872 -26.56 -3.37 -0.11
C LEU A 872 -26.20 -4.27 1.10
N PRO A 873 -26.18 -3.79 2.36
CA PRO A 873 -25.89 -4.64 3.52
C PRO A 873 -26.91 -5.78 3.72
N ARG A 874 -28.14 -5.63 3.23
CA ARG A 874 -29.17 -6.68 3.29
C ARG A 874 -29.00 -7.75 2.20
N LEU A 875 -28.57 -7.34 1.00
CA LEU A 875 -28.29 -8.22 -0.14
C LEU A 875 -27.00 -9.03 0.04
N LYS A 876 -26.06 -8.56 0.88
CA LYS A 876 -24.84 -9.27 1.28
C LYS A 876 -25.12 -10.62 1.96
N LYS A 877 -26.27 -10.75 2.65
CA LYS A 877 -26.63 -11.93 3.47
C LYS A 877 -27.33 -13.04 2.67
N LYS A 878 -28.13 -12.71 1.67
CA LYS A 878 -28.78 -13.64 0.72
C LYS A 878 -29.48 -12.87 -0.43
N PRO A 879 -29.67 -13.48 -1.61
CA PRO A 879 -30.49 -12.89 -2.67
C PRO A 879 -31.91 -12.58 -2.17
N ILE A 880 -32.45 -11.43 -2.56
CA ILE A 880 -33.82 -11.04 -2.21
C ILE A 880 -34.75 -11.57 -3.30
N GLN A 881 -35.70 -12.42 -2.90
CA GLN A 881 -36.76 -12.89 -3.75
C GLN A 881 -37.87 -11.83 -3.81
N LEU A 882 -38.10 -11.28 -5.00
CA LEU A 882 -39.24 -10.44 -5.31
C LEU A 882 -40.30 -11.30 -5.99
N GLN A 883 -41.46 -11.37 -5.37
CA GLN A 883 -42.64 -11.99 -5.97
C GLN A 883 -43.26 -10.96 -6.90
N TRP A 884 -43.20 -11.20 -8.20
CA TRP A 884 -43.69 -10.24 -9.19
C TRP A 884 -44.91 -10.78 -9.92
N ASP A 885 -45.99 -10.00 -9.92
CA ASP A 885 -47.22 -10.33 -10.64
C ASP A 885 -47.07 -9.98 -12.12
N ILE A 886 -46.75 -11.00 -12.91
CA ILE A 886 -46.57 -10.86 -14.36
C ILE A 886 -47.89 -10.71 -15.13
N ARG A 887 -49.05 -10.76 -14.45
CA ARG A 887 -50.35 -10.41 -15.04
C ARG A 887 -50.42 -8.96 -15.51
N VAL A 888 -49.55 -8.10 -14.98
CA VAL A 888 -49.37 -6.72 -15.45
C VAL A 888 -48.92 -6.67 -16.93
N PHE A 889 -48.33 -7.75 -17.45
CA PHE A 889 -47.92 -7.87 -18.86
C PHE A 889 -48.87 -8.74 -19.72
N GLY A 890 -50.07 -9.07 -19.22
CA GLY A 890 -51.07 -9.83 -19.97
C GLY A 890 -50.77 -11.32 -20.14
N VAL A 891 -49.93 -11.91 -19.27
CA VAL A 891 -49.58 -13.33 -19.30
C VAL A 891 -50.28 -14.07 -18.15
N ASP A 892 -51.08 -15.08 -18.48
CA ASP A 892 -51.90 -15.86 -17.55
C ASP A 892 -51.08 -16.93 -16.78
N SER A 893 -50.08 -16.50 -16.02
CA SER A 893 -49.43 -17.39 -15.03
C SER A 893 -49.10 -16.64 -13.75
N SER A 894 -49.22 -17.33 -12.61
CA SER A 894 -49.05 -16.76 -11.28
C SER A 894 -47.58 -16.55 -10.92
N ASN A 895 -47.30 -15.39 -10.32
CA ASN A 895 -46.04 -14.88 -9.76
C ASN A 895 -44.75 -15.64 -10.13
N VAL A 896 -43.91 -14.98 -10.93
CA VAL A 896 -42.55 -15.45 -11.17
C VAL A 896 -41.66 -14.93 -10.03
N PRO A 897 -40.98 -15.82 -9.29
CA PRO A 897 -40.02 -15.39 -8.28
C PRO A 897 -38.74 -14.87 -8.96
N LEU A 898 -38.45 -13.58 -8.78
CA LEU A 898 -37.26 -12.94 -9.30
C LEU A 898 -36.25 -12.73 -8.17
N TYR A 899 -35.02 -13.22 -8.31
CA TYR A 899 -34.01 -13.14 -7.25
C TYR A 899 -32.96 -12.09 -7.61
N ILE A 900 -32.77 -11.09 -6.75
CA ILE A 900 -31.75 -10.05 -6.94
C ILE A 900 -30.58 -10.32 -5.99
N SER A 901 -29.37 -10.40 -6.55
CA SER A 901 -28.14 -10.64 -5.80
C SER A 901 -27.30 -9.37 -5.60
N LEU A 902 -26.32 -9.44 -4.71
CA LEU A 902 -25.37 -8.34 -4.46
C LEU A 902 -24.58 -7.95 -5.74
N PRO A 903 -24.05 -8.90 -6.55
CA PRO A 903 -23.46 -8.59 -7.85
C PRO A 903 -24.38 -7.76 -8.77
N ASP A 904 -25.66 -8.15 -8.90
CA ASP A 904 -26.62 -7.45 -9.78
C ASP A 904 -26.83 -5.98 -9.33
N THR A 905 -26.79 -5.73 -8.02
CA THR A 905 -26.99 -4.39 -7.45
C THR A 905 -25.71 -3.53 -7.51
N LEU A 906 -24.55 -4.14 -7.30
CA LEU A 906 -23.26 -3.47 -7.47
C LEU A 906 -22.99 -3.12 -8.94
N GLU A 907 -23.52 -3.90 -9.88
CA GLU A 907 -23.44 -3.60 -11.31
C GLU A 907 -24.29 -2.38 -11.71
N ILE A 908 -25.50 -2.23 -11.16
CA ILE A 908 -26.35 -1.03 -11.33
C ILE A 908 -25.64 0.23 -10.82
N VAL A 909 -24.87 0.10 -9.73
CA VAL A 909 -24.12 1.20 -9.11
C VAL A 909 -22.80 1.48 -9.86
N GLY A 910 -22.11 0.43 -10.30
CA GLY A 910 -20.74 0.50 -10.83
C GLY A 910 -20.62 0.63 -12.35
N GLY A 911 -21.66 0.29 -13.12
CA GLY A 911 -21.76 0.56 -14.56
C GLY A 911 -20.84 -0.22 -15.51
N ASN A 912 -20.09 -1.22 -15.02
CA ASN A 912 -19.00 -1.86 -15.78
C ASN A 912 -19.40 -3.10 -16.61
N SER A 913 -20.67 -3.53 -16.56
CA SER A 913 -21.19 -4.74 -17.26
C SER A 913 -22.59 -4.50 -17.88
N MET A 914 -23.10 -5.44 -18.68
CA MET A 914 -24.35 -5.30 -19.45
C MET A 914 -25.61 -5.53 -18.59
N LEU A 915 -26.36 -4.47 -18.29
CA LEU A 915 -27.64 -4.54 -17.56
C LEU A 915 -28.79 -5.15 -18.39
N ASN A 916 -29.58 -6.04 -17.78
CA ASN A 916 -30.82 -6.61 -18.33
C ASN A 916 -31.99 -5.60 -18.26
N ILE A 917 -32.88 -5.59 -19.26
CA ILE A 917 -34.07 -4.73 -19.35
C ILE A 917 -34.96 -4.80 -18.10
N SER A 918 -35.11 -5.97 -17.48
CA SER A 918 -35.93 -6.17 -16.27
C SER A 918 -35.34 -5.44 -15.06
N ILE A 919 -34.01 -5.31 -14.98
CA ILE A 919 -33.31 -4.60 -13.91
C ILE A 919 -33.48 -3.08 -14.09
N ILE A 920 -33.40 -2.61 -15.34
CA ILE A 920 -33.63 -1.19 -15.69
C ILE A 920 -35.07 -0.77 -15.35
N GLN A 921 -36.05 -1.63 -15.62
CA GLN A 921 -37.45 -1.38 -15.27
C GLN A 921 -37.66 -1.32 -13.75
N LEU A 922 -37.07 -2.25 -13.00
CA LEU A 922 -37.13 -2.23 -11.53
C LEU A 922 -36.48 -0.97 -10.94
N TRP A 923 -35.39 -0.49 -11.55
CA TRP A 923 -34.77 0.77 -11.18
C TRP A 923 -35.72 1.94 -11.44
N ALA A 924 -36.26 2.09 -12.66
CA ALA A 924 -37.19 3.18 -12.98
C ALA A 924 -38.41 3.22 -12.05
N MET A 925 -38.99 2.06 -11.71
CA MET A 925 -40.09 1.95 -10.75
C MET A 925 -39.67 2.35 -9.32
N TYR A 926 -38.45 2.02 -8.91
CA TYR A 926 -37.92 2.42 -7.62
C TYR A 926 -37.70 3.93 -7.54
N ILE A 927 -37.15 4.55 -8.60
CA ILE A 927 -36.95 6.00 -8.65
C ILE A 927 -38.29 6.73 -8.65
N ASP A 928 -39.26 6.27 -9.43
CA ASP A 928 -40.61 6.83 -9.45
C ASP A 928 -41.22 6.83 -8.06
N LYS A 929 -41.21 5.66 -7.40
CA LYS A 929 -41.68 5.52 -6.01
C LYS A 929 -40.93 6.43 -5.05
N LEU A 930 -39.61 6.56 -5.18
CA LEU A 930 -38.80 7.41 -4.31
C LEU A 930 -39.11 8.90 -4.53
N SER A 931 -39.34 9.31 -5.79
CA SER A 931 -39.75 10.66 -6.14
C SER A 931 -41.14 10.99 -5.55
N VAL A 932 -42.06 10.02 -5.53
CA VAL A 932 -43.37 10.14 -4.88
C VAL A 932 -43.20 10.24 -3.36
N GLU A 933 -42.36 9.40 -2.75
CA GLU A 933 -42.08 9.41 -1.31
C GLU A 933 -41.45 10.74 -0.85
N GLN A 934 -40.61 11.36 -1.68
CA GLN A 934 -39.97 12.66 -1.42
C GLN A 934 -40.82 13.87 -1.87
N ALA A 935 -42.06 13.64 -2.31
CA ALA A 935 -42.95 14.68 -2.85
C ALA A 935 -42.39 15.44 -4.07
N GLN A 936 -41.41 14.87 -4.76
CA GLN A 936 -40.82 15.40 -6.00
C GLN A 936 -41.39 14.72 -7.27
N ALA A 937 -42.43 13.91 -7.13
CA ALA A 937 -43.11 13.28 -8.26
C ALA A 937 -43.75 14.27 -9.25
N GLN A 938 -43.83 15.56 -8.92
CA GLN A 938 -44.26 16.60 -9.87
C GLN A 938 -43.11 17.11 -10.75
N ILE A 939 -41.86 16.91 -10.31
CA ILE A 939 -40.64 17.35 -10.99
C ILE A 939 -40.15 16.25 -11.93
N TYR A 940 -40.13 14.99 -11.48
CA TYR A 940 -39.60 13.87 -12.25
C TYR A 940 -40.67 13.00 -12.88
N GLY A 941 -40.50 12.65 -14.16
CA GLY A 941 -41.27 11.66 -14.91
C GLY A 941 -40.38 10.54 -15.41
N PHE A 942 -40.96 9.36 -15.61
CA PHE A 942 -40.23 8.18 -16.07
C PHE A 942 -40.85 7.67 -17.37
N ILE A 943 -40.01 7.31 -18.34
CA ILE A 943 -40.40 6.76 -19.63
C ILE A 943 -40.08 5.28 -19.62
N GLU A 944 -41.07 4.46 -19.99
CA GLU A 944 -40.91 3.01 -19.96
C GLU A 944 -39.87 2.54 -21.00
N PRO A 945 -38.86 1.77 -20.59
CA PRO A 945 -37.77 1.32 -21.47
C PRO A 945 -38.22 0.54 -22.71
N GLN A 946 -39.27 -0.27 -22.58
CA GLN A 946 -39.78 -1.09 -23.69
C GLN A 946 -40.50 -0.24 -24.74
N SER A 947 -41.16 0.84 -24.31
CA SER A 947 -41.93 1.76 -25.16
C SER A 947 -41.05 2.63 -26.06
N ILE A 948 -39.73 2.60 -25.85
CA ILE A 948 -38.73 3.34 -26.63
C ILE A 948 -37.72 2.43 -27.34
N GLN A 949 -37.88 1.10 -27.22
CA GLN A 949 -37.09 0.10 -27.95
C GLN A 949 -37.67 -0.19 -29.34
N LYS A 950 -36.80 -0.36 -30.33
CA LYS A 950 -37.18 -0.71 -31.72
C LYS A 950 -37.71 -2.14 -31.87
N SER A 951 -37.42 -3.05 -30.94
CA SER A 951 -37.87 -4.45 -30.99
C SER A 951 -39.35 -4.58 -30.62
N GLY A 952 -40.23 -4.02 -31.45
CA GLY A 952 -41.69 -4.12 -31.28
C GLY A 952 -42.46 -2.82 -31.56
N ASN A 953 -41.80 -1.65 -31.52
CA ASN A 953 -42.44 -0.34 -31.69
C ASN A 953 -41.88 0.43 -32.89
N THR A 954 -42.77 1.06 -33.66
CA THR A 954 -42.42 1.97 -34.76
C THR A 954 -42.05 3.36 -34.24
N GLN A 955 -41.29 4.13 -35.01
CA GLN A 955 -40.90 5.49 -34.65
C GLN A 955 -42.10 6.39 -34.33
N VAL A 956 -43.20 6.24 -35.08
CA VAL A 956 -44.44 7.00 -34.86
C VAL A 956 -45.08 6.64 -33.52
N GLN A 957 -45.10 5.36 -33.14
CA GLN A 957 -45.63 4.91 -31.84
C GLN A 957 -44.79 5.42 -30.67
N ILE A 958 -43.46 5.43 -30.82
CA ILE A 958 -42.54 5.96 -29.80
C ILE A 958 -42.77 7.47 -29.61
N GLN A 959 -42.84 8.23 -30.71
CA GLN A 959 -43.09 9.67 -30.66
C GLN A 959 -44.46 9.99 -30.07
N GLN A 960 -45.52 9.29 -30.48
CA GLN A 960 -46.87 9.47 -29.93
C GLN A 960 -46.92 9.13 -28.44
N TYR A 961 -46.27 8.06 -28.01
CA TYR A 961 -46.18 7.69 -26.60
C TYR A 961 -45.50 8.79 -25.78
N MET A 962 -44.31 9.25 -26.22
CA MET A 962 -43.58 10.31 -25.53
C MET A 962 -44.37 11.61 -25.48
N GLN A 963 -44.96 12.04 -26.61
CA GLN A 963 -45.76 13.27 -26.68
C GLN A 963 -46.99 13.20 -25.77
N THR A 964 -47.73 12.09 -25.82
CA THR A 964 -48.93 11.89 -24.99
C THR A 964 -48.54 11.91 -23.52
N TRP A 965 -47.57 11.07 -23.13
CA TRP A 965 -47.14 10.94 -21.75
C TRP A 965 -46.58 12.24 -21.17
N MET A 966 -45.77 12.98 -21.94
CA MET A 966 -45.23 14.27 -21.48
C MET A 966 -46.31 15.34 -21.40
N SER A 967 -47.26 15.37 -22.35
CA SER A 967 -48.37 16.34 -22.36
C SER A 967 -49.33 16.16 -21.19
N GLU A 968 -49.55 14.90 -20.78
CA GLU A 968 -50.46 14.53 -19.69
C GLU A 968 -49.80 14.70 -18.31
N SER A 969 -48.55 14.25 -18.14
CA SER A 969 -47.87 14.26 -16.84
C SER A 969 -47.23 15.61 -16.47
N ARG A 970 -46.89 16.45 -17.47
CA ARG A 970 -46.33 17.81 -17.34
C ARG A 970 -45.22 17.94 -16.29
N ARG A 971 -44.29 16.99 -16.26
CA ARG A 971 -43.13 16.97 -15.37
C ARG A 971 -42.04 17.86 -15.92
N ASP A 972 -41.15 18.32 -15.03
CA ASP A 972 -40.05 19.21 -15.39
C ASP A 972 -38.88 18.45 -16.04
N ILE A 973 -38.65 17.21 -15.60
CA ILE A 973 -37.52 16.36 -16.00
C ILE A 973 -38.02 14.93 -16.23
N TYR A 974 -37.68 14.32 -17.38
CA TYR A 974 -38.01 12.93 -17.70
C TYR A 974 -36.77 12.07 -17.81
N MET A 975 -36.78 10.91 -17.14
CA MET A 975 -35.74 9.89 -17.25
C MET A 975 -36.20 8.76 -18.18
N ALA A 976 -35.43 8.47 -19.21
CA ALA A 976 -35.75 7.48 -20.23
C ALA A 976 -34.56 6.51 -20.44
N PRO A 977 -34.49 5.43 -19.66
CA PRO A 977 -33.46 4.42 -19.85
C PRO A 977 -33.87 3.39 -20.90
N TYR A 978 -32.95 2.97 -21.76
CA TYR A 978 -33.18 1.95 -22.78
C TYR A 978 -31.91 1.17 -23.13
N ILE A 979 -32.05 0.14 -23.97
CA ILE A 979 -30.95 -0.70 -24.44
C ILE A 979 -30.72 -0.43 -25.93
N ASP A 980 -29.47 -0.11 -26.26
CA ASP A 980 -29.00 0.08 -27.64
C ASP A 980 -27.95 -0.99 -27.96
N GLY A 981 -28.32 -1.95 -28.82
CA GLY A 981 -27.57 -3.17 -29.03
C GLY A 981 -27.48 -3.98 -27.74
N SER A 982 -26.28 -4.03 -27.15
CA SER A 982 -26.01 -4.78 -25.92
C SER A 982 -25.57 -3.87 -24.76
N HIS A 983 -25.78 -2.55 -24.86
CA HIS A 983 -25.45 -1.58 -23.82
C HIS A 983 -26.68 -0.82 -23.35
N TRP A 984 -26.72 -0.46 -22.06
CA TRP A 984 -27.75 0.42 -21.53
C TRP A 984 -27.37 1.89 -21.71
N GLN A 985 -28.37 2.73 -21.95
CA GLN A 985 -28.25 4.17 -22.09
C GLN A 985 -29.39 4.84 -21.28
N LEU A 986 -29.12 5.97 -20.66
CA LEU A 986 -30.09 6.77 -19.92
C LEU A 986 -30.14 8.18 -20.51
N MET A 987 -31.34 8.60 -20.87
CA MET A 987 -31.60 9.97 -21.31
C MET A 987 -32.32 10.73 -20.21
N ILE A 988 -31.92 11.97 -20.00
CA ILE A 988 -32.63 12.94 -19.16
C ILE A 988 -33.15 14.04 -20.09
N ILE A 989 -34.46 14.15 -20.21
CA ILE A 989 -35.14 15.11 -21.07
C ILE A 989 -35.70 16.20 -20.17
N ILE A 990 -35.39 17.46 -20.47
CA ILE A 990 -35.87 18.63 -19.73
C ILE A 990 -36.69 19.47 -20.73
N PRO A 991 -38.00 19.21 -20.89
CA PRO A 991 -38.80 19.81 -21.96
C PRO A 991 -38.84 21.34 -21.88
N LYS A 992 -38.87 21.91 -20.67
CA LYS A 992 -38.91 23.37 -20.45
C LYS A 992 -37.64 24.08 -20.95
N GLU A 993 -36.51 23.38 -20.93
CA GLU A 993 -35.21 23.94 -21.33
C GLU A 993 -34.80 23.53 -22.75
N TYR A 994 -35.62 22.71 -23.43
CA TYR A 994 -35.25 22.07 -24.70
C TYR A 994 -33.90 21.32 -24.63
N THR A 995 -33.59 20.76 -23.45
CA THR A 995 -32.31 20.10 -23.17
C THR A 995 -32.50 18.60 -23.03
N VAL A 996 -31.63 17.83 -23.67
CA VAL A 996 -31.50 16.38 -23.45
C VAL A 996 -30.07 16.06 -23.02
N VAL A 997 -29.92 15.47 -21.83
CA VAL A 997 -28.63 15.03 -21.28
C VAL A 997 -28.53 13.52 -21.41
N TRP A 998 -27.35 13.03 -21.84
CA TRP A 998 -27.14 11.64 -22.20
C TRP A 998 -26.11 10.95 -21.32
N PHE A 999 -26.44 9.76 -20.82
CA PHE A 999 -25.55 8.89 -20.08
C PHE A 999 -25.46 7.53 -20.76
N CYS A 1000 -24.25 7.04 -21.01
CA CYS A 1000 -24.00 5.73 -21.62
C CYS A 1000 -22.92 5.00 -20.84
N SER A 1001 -23.11 3.70 -20.58
CA SER A 1001 -22.18 2.85 -19.82
C SER A 1001 -20.78 2.75 -20.41
N LEU A 1002 -20.58 3.10 -21.68
CA LEU A 1002 -19.27 3.08 -22.36
C LEU A 1002 -18.86 4.45 -22.95
N HIS A 1003 -19.48 5.55 -22.51
CA HIS A 1003 -19.23 6.90 -23.05
C HIS A 1003 -19.36 7.01 -24.59
N ARG A 1004 -20.22 6.17 -25.22
CA ARG A 1004 -20.46 6.22 -26.66
C ARG A 1004 -21.39 7.37 -27.03
N LYS A 1005 -21.20 7.93 -28.23
CA LYS A 1005 -22.10 8.95 -28.80
C LYS A 1005 -23.44 8.29 -29.16
N PRO A 1006 -24.59 8.99 -29.01
CA PRO A 1006 -25.89 8.44 -29.34
C PRO A 1006 -25.98 8.09 -30.83
N SER A 1007 -26.74 7.05 -31.17
CA SER A 1007 -27.00 6.70 -32.56
C SER A 1007 -27.67 7.88 -33.29
N HIS A 1008 -27.32 8.06 -34.56
CA HIS A 1008 -27.78 9.19 -35.37
C HIS A 1008 -29.31 9.22 -35.52
N GLU A 1009 -29.94 8.05 -35.43
CA GLU A 1009 -31.39 7.87 -35.55
C GLU A 1009 -32.14 8.36 -34.30
N ILE A 1010 -31.62 8.14 -33.10
CA ILE A 1010 -32.29 8.57 -31.86
C ILE A 1010 -32.15 10.08 -31.66
N LYS A 1011 -31.03 10.67 -32.09
CA LYS A 1011 -30.90 12.13 -32.17
C LYS A 1011 -31.95 12.76 -33.08
N PHE A 1012 -32.25 12.12 -34.21
CA PHE A 1012 -33.25 12.60 -35.16
C PHE A 1012 -34.68 12.46 -34.60
N GLN A 1013 -34.96 11.42 -33.81
CA GLN A 1013 -36.26 11.21 -33.16
C GLN A 1013 -36.60 12.24 -32.08
N LEU A 1014 -35.61 12.84 -31.44
CA LEU A 1014 -35.78 13.83 -30.36
C LEU A 1014 -35.79 15.28 -30.84
N GLN A 1015 -35.37 15.52 -32.09
CA GLN A 1015 -35.36 16.85 -32.70
C GLN A 1015 -36.69 17.24 -33.35
N GLY A 1016 -37.58 16.25 -33.59
CA GLY A 1016 -38.95 16.47 -34.09
C GLY A 1016 -39.96 16.20 -33.00
#